data_AF-A0A7Y4JM45-F1
#
_entry.id   AF-A0A7Y4JM45-F1
#
_cell.length_a   1.000
_cell.length_b   1.000
_cell.length_c   1.000
_cell.angle_alpha   90.00
_cell.angle_beta   90.00
_cell.angle_gamma   90.00
#
_symmetry.space_group_name_H-M   'P 1'
#
loop_
_entity.id
_entity.type
_entity.pdbx_description
1 polymer ?
#
loop_
_entity_poly.entity_id
_entity_poly.type
_entity_poly.pdbx_seq_one_letter_code
_entity_poly.pdbx_strand_id
1 'polypeptide(L)'
;MRIALLGAVLAVSGCEKEASPAQAPPVRDTQDDAQAGAGGTVSSIGELPVVPGLSVAEIFAQKLEKPTPLGETTAVHVKLPPPANRMLADSLVRVLGDPDRPTVLFRSDTLARLGTIPASPGPEFFTLFSQLPDSELQRRSENERRLASGEFGVPTRETVLFNGRHPAARYEGLPVDADAFGQGALTPFTSCPQIPASTQAQWERTLMIRDPAVVLDPARTWDPCTGAGTKGGVWTFAHLMREMAQGSGSRPEAFVLNWLSLWLNDFQSNGDTVPARRKMYDEVIAPWAAASGASSSLQLNASTGRWEVMLSKPLDLDIAPFRLLTIVNRIDLAGTEDDSGRPSDPGELRFLFGLTRPSPWGNGGTEATCNLKPFTVIFEYGVPGEGCPAVIGWARQWAGLGSYATFNPAYRARLALMTESVVQRGRAPGKGNGNALNQLRTNEVALGFPWELREFRLVDQHPVTGKDKPSNGCLRVHTMALTPDDATHDFRTDPDVDAFVRTTVKNGVEQPVTVPTQCFANFVVPRTLNGRPFLGANSQVAPPTHWQALNVVPTDATEVCARKEFSANTCNGCHFKDTGTNDFSGVDNLAFTHVSPTSGIPARQSKFLTGGGSGFMFVVPDAQFGAAVTSWPFADLLRRHQRLQELAGCTTCGWFMDLDAGYLSRMEALAGSVPLDMPSGSPAPALTVGPIRDVEVVKQLLEMRPGFRTRLRERRLDFLLPPAARVH
;
A
#
# COMPACT_ATOMS: atom_id res chain seq x y z
N MET A 1 15.99 -38.72 -75.46
CA MET A 1 17.27 -39.00 -76.13
C MET A 1 18.07 -37.70 -76.19
N ARG A 2 19.18 -37.65 -75.42
CA ARG A 2 20.37 -36.74 -75.43
C ARG A 2 20.16 -35.21 -75.66
N ILE A 3 20.45 -34.37 -74.65
CA ILE A 3 21.72 -33.60 -74.40
C ILE A 3 21.95 -32.51 -75.48
N ALA A 4 22.36 -31.25 -75.25
CA ALA A 4 22.49 -30.30 -74.14
C ALA A 4 23.16 -29.02 -74.72
N LEU A 5 23.05 -27.88 -74.02
CA LEU A 5 23.90 -26.65 -74.07
C LEU A 5 23.83 -25.82 -75.38
N LEU A 6 23.89 -24.48 -75.42
CA LEU A 6 24.09 -23.42 -74.44
C LEU A 6 23.61 -22.09 -75.07
N GLY A 7 23.22 -21.12 -74.23
CA GLY A 7 23.52 -19.71 -74.46
C GLY A 7 22.41 -18.84 -75.02
N ALA A 8 21.71 -18.12 -74.13
CA ALA A 8 21.00 -16.90 -74.48
C ALA A 8 21.24 -15.83 -73.41
N VAL A 9 21.62 -14.66 -73.90
CA VAL A 9 21.90 -13.41 -73.20
C VAL A 9 20.63 -12.55 -73.21
N LEU A 10 20.26 -12.04 -72.02
CA LEU A 10 19.64 -10.74 -71.63
C LEU A 10 18.72 -10.04 -72.67
N ALA A 11 17.52 -9.54 -72.35
CA ALA A 11 17.22 -8.70 -71.19
C ALA A 11 15.69 -8.40 -70.98
N VAL A 12 15.38 -7.99 -69.73
CA VAL A 12 14.31 -7.12 -69.19
C VAL A 12 12.83 -7.59 -69.13
N SER A 13 12.37 -7.95 -67.92
CA SER A 13 11.43 -7.17 -67.06
C SER A 13 10.63 -8.07 -66.09
N GLY A 14 10.51 -7.64 -64.83
CA GLY A 14 9.33 -7.90 -63.98
C GLY A 14 9.34 -9.06 -62.96
N CYS A 15 9.37 -8.67 -61.68
CA CYS A 15 8.68 -9.25 -60.50
C CYS A 15 9.03 -10.63 -59.88
N GLU A 16 9.28 -10.52 -58.57
CA GLU A 16 9.03 -11.44 -57.42
C GLU A 16 10.01 -12.56 -56.98
N LYS A 17 10.35 -12.41 -55.68
CA LYS A 17 10.65 -13.37 -54.59
C LYS A 17 12.02 -14.06 -54.46
N GLU A 18 12.75 -13.52 -53.46
CA GLU A 18 13.19 -14.20 -52.22
C GLU A 18 14.60 -14.84 -52.18
N ALA A 19 15.43 -14.38 -51.23
CA ALA A 19 16.42 -15.19 -50.52
C ALA A 19 16.94 -14.48 -49.24
N SER A 20 16.55 -15.02 -48.09
CA SER A 20 17.32 -15.35 -46.87
C SER A 20 18.38 -14.40 -46.24
N PRO A 21 18.61 -14.55 -44.91
CA PRO A 21 18.80 -13.43 -43.99
C PRO A 21 20.26 -13.01 -43.84
N ALA A 22 20.50 -11.70 -43.89
CA ALA A 22 21.79 -11.11 -43.56
C ALA A 22 21.97 -10.99 -42.05
N GLN A 23 23.17 -11.33 -41.61
CA GLN A 23 23.67 -11.41 -40.23
C GLN A 23 23.44 -10.13 -39.41
N ALA A 24 23.22 -10.35 -38.11
CA ALA A 24 23.15 -9.30 -37.09
C ALA A 24 24.42 -8.43 -37.11
N PRO A 25 24.30 -7.09 -37.09
CA PRO A 25 25.44 -6.20 -36.95
C PRO A 25 26.08 -6.35 -35.55
N PRO A 26 27.38 -6.10 -35.41
CA PRO A 26 28.12 -6.38 -34.19
C PRO A 26 27.77 -5.39 -33.07
N VAL A 27 27.72 -5.94 -31.86
CA VAL A 27 27.62 -5.19 -30.60
C VAL A 27 28.75 -4.17 -30.52
N ARG A 28 28.40 -2.89 -30.40
CA ARG A 28 29.30 -1.83 -29.93
C ARG A 28 28.90 -1.51 -28.49
N ASP A 29 29.84 -1.71 -27.57
CA ASP A 29 29.82 -1.09 -26.26
C ASP A 29 29.89 0.44 -26.45
N THR A 30 28.83 1.13 -26.08
CA THR A 30 28.84 2.58 -25.90
C THR A 30 28.11 2.92 -24.60
N GLN A 31 28.91 3.20 -23.56
CA GLN A 31 28.55 4.17 -22.54
C GLN A 31 28.21 5.49 -23.25
N ASP A 32 26.93 5.86 -23.28
CA ASP A 32 26.37 7.22 -23.40
C ASP A 32 24.95 7.19 -24.01
N ASP A 33 24.00 6.53 -23.32
CA ASP A 33 22.55 6.68 -23.56
C ASP A 33 21.84 7.11 -22.27
N ALA A 34 22.35 8.19 -21.68
CA ALA A 34 21.74 8.90 -20.56
C ALA A 34 21.39 10.33 -20.97
N GLN A 35 20.41 10.53 -21.87
CA GLN A 35 19.62 11.77 -21.91
C GLN A 35 18.41 11.66 -22.85
N ALA A 36 17.23 11.99 -22.29
CA ALA A 36 15.95 12.24 -22.98
C ALA A 36 15.22 11.04 -23.61
N GLY A 37 14.70 10.13 -22.76
CA GLY A 37 13.85 9.02 -23.24
C GLY A 37 13.16 8.17 -22.16
N ALA A 38 12.64 8.77 -21.09
CA ALA A 38 11.68 8.18 -20.15
C ALA A 38 11.26 9.29 -19.17
N GLY A 39 10.02 9.31 -18.66
CA GLY A 39 9.47 10.45 -17.89
C GLY A 39 10.09 10.79 -16.53
N GLY A 40 11.36 10.45 -16.27
CA GLY A 40 12.10 10.78 -15.04
C GLY A 40 13.59 10.39 -15.14
N THR A 41 14.39 10.84 -14.18
CA THR A 41 15.84 10.56 -14.07
C THR A 41 16.15 9.68 -12.87
N VAL A 42 17.36 9.10 -12.80
CA VAL A 42 17.84 8.33 -11.64
C VAL A 42 19.00 9.10 -11.02
N SER A 43 18.97 9.27 -9.70
CA SER A 43 20.00 9.99 -8.93
C SER A 43 20.45 9.14 -7.74
N SER A 44 21.66 9.39 -7.23
CA SER A 44 22.17 8.67 -6.05
C SER A 44 21.50 9.17 -4.77
N ILE A 45 21.17 8.25 -3.86
CA ILE A 45 20.73 8.59 -2.50
C ILE A 45 21.84 9.32 -1.73
N GLY A 46 23.10 9.09 -2.09
CA GLY A 46 24.25 9.78 -1.50
C GLY A 46 24.26 11.30 -1.76
N GLU A 47 23.47 11.79 -2.72
CA GLU A 47 23.31 13.23 -2.99
C GLU A 47 22.37 13.92 -1.99
N LEU A 48 21.59 13.16 -1.22
CA LEU A 48 20.70 13.71 -0.20
C LEU A 48 21.50 14.36 0.96
N PRO A 49 21.00 15.48 1.52
CA PRO A 49 21.63 16.14 2.64
C PRO A 49 21.67 15.22 3.87
N VAL A 50 22.69 15.36 4.71
CA VAL A 50 22.79 14.64 5.98
C VAL A 50 22.25 15.53 7.10
N VAL A 51 21.36 14.98 7.93
CA VAL A 51 20.81 15.66 9.12
C VAL A 51 21.13 14.88 10.40
N PRO A 52 21.24 15.54 11.56
CA PRO A 52 21.46 14.85 12.83
C PRO A 52 20.32 13.88 13.18
N GLY A 53 20.62 12.70 13.71
CA GLY A 53 19.61 11.73 14.13
C GLY A 53 18.62 12.25 15.17
N LEU A 54 19.05 13.19 16.02
CA LEU A 54 18.17 13.80 17.02
C LEU A 54 17.14 14.75 16.39
N SER A 55 17.43 15.39 15.25
CA SER A 55 16.47 16.29 14.60
C SER A 55 15.32 15.56 13.91
N VAL A 56 15.45 14.25 13.70
CA VAL A 56 14.39 13.38 13.15
C VAL A 56 13.66 12.58 14.25
N ALA A 57 13.99 12.82 15.52
CA ALA A 57 13.36 12.10 16.63
C ALA A 57 11.92 12.58 16.84
N GLU A 58 10.95 11.72 16.52
CA GLU A 58 9.53 11.99 16.73
C GLU A 58 8.99 11.42 18.04
N ILE A 59 9.71 10.50 18.68
CA ILE A 59 9.30 9.85 19.92
C ILE A 59 10.39 10.02 20.98
N PHE A 60 9.99 10.45 22.16
CA PHE A 60 10.80 10.40 23.38
C PHE A 60 10.01 9.68 24.47
N ALA A 61 10.71 9.08 25.43
CA ALA A 61 10.06 8.61 26.66
C ALA A 61 10.94 8.86 27.88
N GLN A 62 10.30 9.00 29.03
CA GLN A 62 10.95 9.14 30.33
C GLN A 62 10.16 8.41 31.41
N LYS A 63 10.87 7.90 32.41
CA LYS A 63 10.26 7.27 33.58
C LYS A 63 9.63 8.34 34.47
N LEU A 64 8.44 8.06 34.99
CA LEU A 64 7.80 8.90 35.98
C LEU A 64 8.43 8.69 37.36
N GLU A 65 8.56 9.74 38.15
CA GLU A 65 9.03 9.64 39.55
C GLU A 65 8.09 8.76 40.40
N LYS A 66 6.79 8.82 40.10
CA LYS A 66 5.74 8.00 40.72
C LYS A 66 4.76 7.54 39.66
N PRO A 67 4.19 6.33 39.78
CA PRO A 67 3.15 5.88 38.87
C PRO A 67 1.93 6.81 38.88
N THR A 68 1.25 6.95 37.75
CA THR A 68 -0.06 7.64 37.69
C THR A 68 -1.09 6.87 38.52
N PRO A 69 -2.26 7.46 38.85
CA PRO A 69 -3.36 6.73 39.49
C PRO A 69 -3.88 5.51 38.69
N LEU A 70 -3.55 5.42 37.40
CA LEU A 70 -3.83 4.27 36.54
C LEU A 70 -2.71 3.21 36.54
N GLY A 71 -1.64 3.43 37.31
CA GLY A 71 -0.48 2.55 37.40
C GLY A 71 0.48 2.68 36.22
N GLU A 72 0.41 3.76 35.44
CA GLU A 72 1.34 4.00 34.33
C GLU A 72 2.66 4.54 34.89
N THR A 73 3.79 4.10 34.34
CA THR A 73 5.14 4.38 34.88
C THR A 73 5.99 5.24 33.96
N THR A 74 5.52 5.49 32.74
CA THR A 74 6.31 6.08 31.67
C THR A 74 5.49 7.15 30.96
N ALA A 75 6.07 8.34 30.78
CA ALA A 75 5.56 9.35 29.86
C ALA A 75 6.16 9.08 28.47
N VAL A 76 5.29 8.97 27.46
CA VAL A 76 5.64 8.79 26.05
C VAL A 76 5.28 10.07 25.32
N HIS A 77 6.28 10.76 24.80
CA HIS A 77 6.14 12.00 24.05
C HIS A 77 6.17 11.68 22.56
N VAL A 78 5.17 12.16 21.84
CA VAL A 78 5.03 12.02 20.41
C VAL A 78 5.00 13.41 19.80
N LYS A 79 5.88 13.67 18.84
CA LYS A 79 5.78 14.83 17.96
C LYS A 79 4.58 14.62 17.05
N LEU A 80 3.55 15.44 17.22
CA LEU A 80 2.38 15.38 16.35
C LEU A 80 2.53 16.42 15.23
N PRO A 81 2.11 16.09 14.00
CA PRO A 81 1.97 17.12 12.99
C PRO A 81 0.94 18.18 13.44
N PRO A 82 0.98 19.37 12.83
CA PRO A 82 -0.09 20.36 12.98
C PRO A 82 -1.47 19.71 12.81
N PRO A 83 -2.47 20.11 13.61
CA PRO A 83 -3.81 19.52 13.49
C PRO A 83 -4.41 19.84 12.12
N ALA A 84 -5.17 18.90 11.59
CA ALA A 84 -5.95 19.10 10.37
C ALA A 84 -6.95 20.26 10.57
N ASN A 85 -7.56 20.35 11.75
CA ASN A 85 -8.32 21.53 12.16
C ASN A 85 -7.39 22.57 12.80
N ARG A 86 -7.07 23.64 12.05
CA ARG A 86 -6.18 24.73 12.50
C ARG A 86 -6.65 25.44 13.77
N MET A 87 -7.94 25.39 14.12
CA MET A 87 -8.43 25.94 15.39
C MET A 87 -7.85 25.21 16.61
N LEU A 88 -7.34 23.98 16.44
CA LEU A 88 -6.74 23.17 17.49
C LEU A 88 -5.24 23.41 17.65
N ALA A 89 -4.61 24.26 16.83
CA ALA A 89 -3.15 24.42 16.78
C ALA A 89 -2.54 24.84 18.13
N ASP A 90 -3.27 25.64 18.91
CA ASP A 90 -2.84 26.10 20.23
C ASP A 90 -3.44 25.29 21.39
N SER A 91 -4.24 24.27 21.10
CA SER A 91 -4.83 23.38 22.12
C SER A 91 -3.74 22.66 22.92
N LEU A 92 -3.96 22.56 24.23
CA LEU A 92 -3.13 21.83 25.19
C LEU A 92 -3.47 20.34 25.24
N VAL A 93 -4.56 19.92 24.60
CA VAL A 93 -4.99 18.53 24.48
C VAL A 93 -5.24 18.22 23.01
N ARG A 94 -4.90 17.00 22.58
CA ARG A 94 -5.23 16.47 21.25
C ARG A 94 -5.89 15.11 21.41
N VAL A 95 -7.02 14.93 20.75
CA VAL A 95 -7.75 13.65 20.70
C VAL A 95 -7.65 13.11 19.28
N LEU A 96 -7.13 11.90 19.13
CA LEU A 96 -6.90 11.23 17.85
C LEU A 96 -7.67 9.88 17.80
N GLY A 97 -7.97 9.42 16.58
CA GLY A 97 -8.63 8.14 16.34
C GLY A 97 -10.16 8.19 16.44
N ASP A 98 -10.81 7.02 16.47
CA ASP A 98 -12.27 6.92 16.58
C ASP A 98 -12.74 7.51 17.93
N PRO A 99 -13.73 8.43 17.95
CA PRO A 99 -14.30 8.99 19.19
C PRO A 99 -14.86 7.94 20.15
N ASP A 100 -15.24 6.76 19.67
CA ASP A 100 -15.69 5.66 20.53
C ASP A 100 -14.53 4.99 21.29
N ARG A 101 -13.29 5.18 20.82
CA ARG A 101 -12.04 4.64 21.40
C ARG A 101 -10.88 5.65 21.27
N PRO A 102 -10.98 6.81 21.94
CA PRO A 102 -10.07 7.92 21.70
C PRO A 102 -8.66 7.66 22.22
N THR A 103 -7.67 8.15 21.47
CA THR A 103 -6.33 8.38 22.00
C THR A 103 -6.23 9.84 22.44
N VAL A 104 -6.13 10.08 23.74
CA VAL A 104 -6.02 11.43 24.31
C VAL A 104 -4.58 11.72 24.68
N LEU A 105 -4.03 12.81 24.16
CA LEU A 105 -2.70 13.29 24.47
C LEU A 105 -2.71 14.72 25.01
N PHE A 106 -1.74 15.03 25.86
CA PHE A 106 -1.60 16.33 26.51
C PHE A 106 -0.29 16.99 26.12
N ARG A 107 -0.26 18.31 25.87
CA ARG A 107 0.96 19.03 25.51
C ARG A 107 2.03 18.82 26.59
N SER A 108 3.21 18.36 26.18
CA SER A 108 4.28 17.94 27.09
C SER A 108 4.75 19.09 27.99
N ASP A 109 4.90 20.30 27.44
CA ASP A 109 5.25 21.50 28.22
C ASP A 109 4.23 21.79 29.33
N THR A 110 2.94 21.58 29.07
CA THR A 110 1.89 21.79 30.07
C THR A 110 2.00 20.78 31.19
N LEU A 111 2.26 19.51 30.87
CA LEU A 111 2.45 18.49 31.89
C LEU A 111 3.70 18.74 32.74
N ALA A 112 4.80 19.21 32.14
CA ALA A 112 6.00 19.57 32.86
C ALA A 112 5.76 20.75 33.81
N ARG A 113 5.02 21.79 33.37
CA ARG A 113 4.61 22.92 34.22
C ARG A 113 3.70 22.49 35.39
N LEU A 114 2.86 21.48 35.20
CA LEU A 114 2.02 20.90 36.24
C LEU A 114 2.78 19.98 37.20
N GLY A 115 4.05 19.65 36.92
CA GLY A 115 4.83 18.68 37.68
C GLY A 115 4.38 17.22 37.50
N THR A 116 3.58 16.95 36.46
CA THR A 116 3.09 15.59 36.16
C THR A 116 4.17 14.73 35.49
N ILE A 117 5.14 15.37 34.83
CA ILE A 117 6.29 14.73 34.19
C ILE A 117 7.58 15.51 34.51
N PRO A 118 8.76 14.88 34.48
CA PRO A 118 10.04 15.55 34.80
C PRO A 118 10.43 16.65 33.80
N ALA A 119 10.37 16.37 32.50
CA ALA A 119 10.82 17.29 31.46
C ALA A 119 9.93 17.25 30.21
N SER A 120 10.03 18.26 29.34
CA SER A 120 9.37 18.26 28.03
C SER A 120 10.41 18.27 26.91
N PRO A 121 10.23 17.51 25.81
CA PRO A 121 11.08 17.63 24.63
C PRO A 121 10.87 18.93 23.84
N GLY A 122 9.75 19.63 24.06
CA GLY A 122 9.44 20.89 23.40
C GLY A 122 7.95 21.07 23.06
N PRO A 123 7.60 22.21 22.44
CA PRO A 123 6.20 22.65 22.26
C PRO A 123 5.39 21.83 21.24
N GLU A 124 6.07 21.11 20.34
CA GLU A 124 5.46 20.25 19.31
C GLU A 124 5.07 18.86 19.85
N PHE A 125 5.49 18.52 21.07
CA PHE A 125 5.32 17.18 21.63
C PHE A 125 4.07 17.08 22.49
N PHE A 126 3.31 16.01 22.28
CA PHE A 126 2.19 15.61 23.10
C PHE A 126 2.50 14.30 23.81
N THR A 127 2.06 14.19 25.06
CA THR A 127 2.35 13.08 25.95
C THR A 127 1.12 12.24 26.17
N LEU A 128 1.33 10.93 26.19
CA LEU A 128 0.45 9.97 26.82
C LEU A 128 1.24 9.11 27.80
N PHE A 129 0.54 8.40 28.67
CA PHE A 129 1.15 7.60 29.72
C PHE A 129 1.06 6.12 29.38
N SER A 130 2.08 5.37 29.76
CA SER A 130 2.18 3.93 29.49
C SER A 130 2.88 3.19 30.63
N GLN A 131 2.81 1.87 30.61
CA GLN A 131 3.75 1.00 31.30
C GLN A 131 4.74 0.45 30.25
N LEU A 132 6.01 0.80 30.41
CA LEU A 132 7.10 0.28 29.59
C LEU A 132 7.94 -0.68 30.45
N PRO A 133 7.88 -2.00 30.21
CA PRO A 133 8.66 -2.94 31.02
C PRO A 133 10.14 -2.90 30.66
N ASP A 134 11.02 -3.06 31.66
CA ASP A 134 12.48 -3.09 31.45
C ASP A 134 12.93 -4.20 30.49
N SER A 135 12.16 -5.29 30.40
CA SER A 135 12.41 -6.38 29.45
C SER A 135 12.35 -5.93 27.98
N GLU A 136 11.53 -4.91 27.68
CA GLU A 136 11.45 -4.35 26.32
C GLU A 136 12.68 -3.52 25.98
N LEU A 137 13.26 -2.81 26.95
CA LEU A 137 14.53 -2.09 26.78
C LEU A 137 15.68 -3.07 26.58
N GLN A 138 15.75 -4.12 27.40
CA GLN A 138 16.74 -5.20 27.25
C GLN A 138 16.63 -5.87 25.87
N ARG A 139 15.39 -6.15 25.42
CA ARG A 139 15.13 -6.70 24.08
C ARG A 139 15.58 -5.75 22.97
N ARG A 140 15.35 -4.43 23.11
CA ARG A 140 15.82 -3.40 22.17
C ARG A 140 17.35 -3.39 22.09
N SER A 141 18.04 -3.28 23.24
CA SER A 141 19.50 -3.24 23.28
C SER A 141 20.17 -4.52 22.77
N GLU A 142 19.58 -5.70 23.02
CA GLU A 142 20.05 -6.97 22.44
C GLU A 142 19.91 -6.98 20.91
N ASN A 143 18.75 -6.54 20.37
CA ASN A 143 18.57 -6.51 18.92
C ASN A 143 19.52 -5.52 18.25
N GLU A 144 19.76 -4.35 18.85
CA GLU A 144 20.73 -3.38 18.34
C GLU A 144 22.14 -3.98 18.27
N ARG A 145 22.56 -4.74 19.29
CA ARG A 145 23.85 -5.46 19.28
C ARG A 145 23.91 -6.52 18.17
N ARG A 146 22.83 -7.28 17.97
CA ARG A 146 22.73 -8.30 16.92
C ARG A 146 22.78 -7.68 15.51
N LEU A 147 22.06 -6.60 15.29
CA LEU A 147 22.13 -5.82 14.04
C LEU A 147 23.55 -5.32 13.79
N ALA A 148 24.20 -4.75 14.81
CA ALA A 148 25.56 -4.25 14.69
C ALA A 148 26.62 -5.33 14.46
N SER A 149 26.36 -6.57 14.91
CA SER A 149 27.25 -7.71 14.64
C SER A 149 27.22 -8.19 13.19
N GLY A 150 26.26 -7.73 12.39
CA GLY A 150 26.04 -8.18 11.02
C GLY A 150 25.29 -9.51 10.90
N GLU A 151 24.64 -9.97 11.97
CA GLU A 151 23.88 -11.24 11.99
C GLU A 151 22.84 -11.33 10.85
N PHE A 152 22.25 -10.19 10.48
CA PHE A 152 21.19 -10.11 9.47
C PHE A 152 21.67 -9.59 8.10
N GLY A 153 22.98 -9.55 7.88
CA GLY A 153 23.62 -9.01 6.69
C GLY A 153 24.57 -7.87 7.02
N VAL A 154 25.23 -7.32 6.00
CA VAL A 154 26.20 -6.22 6.16
C VAL A 154 25.51 -5.02 6.83
N PRO A 155 25.93 -4.60 8.03
CA PRO A 155 25.30 -3.48 8.72
C PRO A 155 25.67 -2.15 8.07
N THR A 156 24.74 -1.20 8.08
CA THR A 156 24.97 0.20 7.72
C THR A 156 24.42 1.11 8.80
N ARG A 157 25.06 2.27 9.01
CA ARG A 157 24.56 3.36 9.86
C ARG A 157 23.68 4.34 9.10
N GLU A 158 23.76 4.32 7.77
CA GLU A 158 23.04 5.25 6.92
C GLU A 158 21.57 4.83 6.80
N THR A 159 20.68 5.71 7.26
CA THR A 159 19.23 5.64 7.08
C THR A 159 18.78 6.84 6.25
N VAL A 160 17.63 6.71 5.58
CA VAL A 160 17.02 7.75 4.74
C VAL A 160 15.76 8.23 5.44
N LEU A 161 15.67 9.54 5.64
CA LEU A 161 14.44 10.19 6.06
C LEU A 161 13.50 10.26 4.85
N PHE A 162 12.32 9.67 4.99
CA PHE A 162 11.24 9.80 4.03
C PHE A 162 10.17 10.74 4.58
N ASN A 163 9.84 11.77 3.81
CA ASN A 163 8.67 12.60 4.07
C ASN A 163 7.57 12.14 3.10
N GLY A 164 6.56 11.45 3.64
CA GLY A 164 5.61 10.70 2.81
C GLY A 164 6.31 9.61 1.99
N ARG A 165 6.28 9.72 0.66
CA ARG A 165 6.95 8.79 -0.27
C ARG A 165 8.31 9.30 -0.78
N HIS A 166 8.74 10.48 -0.34
CA HIS A 166 9.89 11.17 -0.92
C HIS A 166 11.13 11.07 -0.03
N PRO A 167 12.24 10.50 -0.53
CA PRO A 167 13.54 10.65 0.12
C PRO A 167 13.89 12.13 0.30
N ALA A 168 14.16 12.53 1.54
CA ALA A 168 14.38 13.94 1.90
C ALA A 168 15.80 14.20 2.42
N ALA A 169 16.34 13.29 3.24
CA ALA A 169 17.65 13.42 3.85
C ALA A 169 18.22 12.05 4.22
N ARG A 170 19.49 12.03 4.64
CA ARG A 170 20.15 10.89 5.27
C ARG A 170 20.45 11.20 6.74
N TYR A 171 20.43 10.19 7.59
CA TYR A 171 20.75 10.34 9.01
C TYR A 171 21.23 9.02 9.61
N GLU A 172 21.84 9.08 10.80
CA GLU A 172 22.15 7.90 11.61
C GLU A 172 21.13 7.77 12.75
N GLY A 173 20.59 6.57 12.95
CA GLY A 173 19.69 6.28 14.08
C GLY A 173 20.40 6.41 15.43
N LEU A 174 19.63 6.57 16.51
CA LEU A 174 20.18 6.73 17.86
C LEU A 174 19.91 5.48 18.71
N PRO A 175 20.87 5.02 19.52
CA PRO A 175 20.66 3.90 20.42
C PRO A 175 19.71 4.33 21.54
N VAL A 176 18.91 3.39 22.03
CA VAL A 176 18.10 3.63 23.24
C VAL A 176 19.00 3.43 24.46
N ASP A 177 19.34 4.52 25.14
CA ASP A 177 20.08 4.48 26.41
C ASP A 177 19.15 4.04 27.56
N ALA A 178 19.15 2.74 27.82
CA ALA A 178 18.32 2.12 28.84
C ALA A 178 18.70 2.55 30.26
N ASP A 179 19.98 2.83 30.51
CA ASP A 179 20.47 3.26 31.83
C ASP A 179 20.03 4.70 32.12
N ALA A 180 20.19 5.59 31.13
CA ALA A 180 19.69 6.97 31.24
C ALA A 180 18.16 6.98 31.40
N PHE A 181 17.43 6.19 30.61
CA PHE A 181 15.97 6.06 30.77
C PHE A 181 15.59 5.57 32.18
N GLY A 182 16.30 4.56 32.69
CA GLY A 182 16.09 4.00 34.03
C GLY A 182 16.29 5.03 35.15
N GLN A 183 17.17 6.01 34.94
CA GLN A 183 17.43 7.16 35.81
C GLN A 183 16.43 8.31 35.63
N GLY A 184 15.44 8.16 34.74
CA GLY A 184 14.40 9.17 34.47
C GLY A 184 14.78 10.21 33.42
N ALA A 185 15.87 9.99 32.66
CA ALA A 185 16.23 10.89 31.58
C ALA A 185 15.18 10.86 30.45
N LEU A 186 15.10 11.99 29.74
CA LEU A 186 14.32 12.09 28.52
C LEU A 186 15.09 11.43 27.36
N THR A 187 14.70 10.20 27.02
CA THR A 187 15.42 9.36 26.06
C THR A 187 14.70 9.31 24.71
N PRO A 188 15.38 9.54 23.57
CA PRO A 188 14.78 9.39 22.25
C PRO A 188 14.57 7.90 21.91
N PHE A 189 13.41 7.57 21.33
CA PHE A 189 13.10 6.23 20.81
C PHE A 189 12.98 6.33 19.29
N THR A 190 14.12 6.26 18.60
CA THR A 190 14.20 6.41 17.14
C THR A 190 14.48 5.08 16.42
N SER A 191 14.68 5.15 15.10
CA SER A 191 15.14 4.04 14.27
C SER A 191 16.46 3.45 14.76
N CYS A 192 16.79 2.25 14.29
CA CYS A 192 17.99 1.56 14.73
C CYS A 192 19.26 2.37 14.37
N PRO A 193 20.29 2.39 15.23
CA PRO A 193 21.60 2.96 14.88
C PRO A 193 22.23 2.26 13.68
N GLN A 194 21.96 0.96 13.54
CA GLN A 194 22.41 0.14 12.43
C GLN A 194 21.29 -0.78 11.96
N ILE A 195 21.16 -0.91 10.64
CA ILE A 195 20.26 -1.85 9.98
C ILE A 195 21.04 -2.62 8.90
N PRO A 196 20.55 -3.78 8.42
CA PRO A 196 21.10 -4.41 7.24
C PRO A 196 21.05 -3.46 6.05
N ALA A 197 22.17 -3.34 5.34
CA ALA A 197 22.27 -2.55 4.13
C ALA A 197 21.24 -3.02 3.10
N SER A 198 20.48 -2.07 2.56
CA SER A 198 19.48 -2.34 1.53
C SER A 198 20.15 -2.91 0.28
N THR A 199 19.67 -4.04 -0.23
CA THR A 199 20.12 -4.61 -1.51
C THR A 199 18.95 -5.17 -2.31
N GLN A 200 19.11 -5.26 -3.63
CA GLN A 200 18.12 -5.90 -4.51
C GLN A 200 17.79 -7.32 -4.04
N ALA A 201 18.80 -8.11 -3.69
CA ALA A 201 18.62 -9.48 -3.21
C ALA A 201 17.83 -9.56 -1.89
N GLN A 202 17.92 -8.55 -1.03
CA GLN A 202 17.06 -8.50 0.17
C GLN A 202 15.61 -8.17 -0.22
N TRP A 203 15.39 -7.18 -1.08
CA TRP A 203 14.04 -6.84 -1.55
C TRP A 203 13.34 -8.06 -2.18
N GLU A 204 14.05 -8.84 -3.00
CA GLU A 204 13.53 -10.04 -3.64
C GLU A 204 13.27 -11.21 -2.68
N ARG A 205 13.83 -11.18 -1.47
CA ARG A 205 13.61 -12.19 -0.42
C ARG A 205 12.61 -11.76 0.66
N THR A 206 12.37 -10.46 0.85
CA THR A 206 11.61 -9.98 2.02
C THR A 206 10.47 -9.02 1.72
N LEU A 207 10.41 -8.42 0.51
CA LEU A 207 9.43 -7.39 0.17
C LEU A 207 8.63 -7.70 -1.09
N MET A 208 9.31 -8.02 -2.19
CA MET A 208 8.69 -8.34 -3.48
C MET A 208 9.34 -9.56 -4.08
N ILE A 209 8.81 -10.74 -3.72
CA ILE A 209 9.35 -12.03 -4.11
C ILE A 209 8.81 -12.38 -5.49
N ARG A 210 9.71 -12.40 -6.48
CA ARG A 210 9.42 -12.63 -7.90
C ARG A 210 10.35 -13.66 -8.55
N ASP A 211 11.24 -14.24 -7.75
CA ASP A 211 12.24 -15.20 -8.20
C ASP A 211 11.56 -16.45 -8.78
N PRO A 212 12.01 -16.96 -9.95
CA PRO A 212 11.44 -18.15 -10.59
C PRO A 212 11.37 -19.37 -9.66
N ALA A 213 12.33 -19.54 -8.76
CA ALA A 213 12.35 -20.65 -7.80
C ALA A 213 11.16 -20.61 -6.83
N VAL A 214 10.48 -19.46 -6.68
CA VAL A 214 9.27 -19.27 -5.88
C VAL A 214 8.03 -19.22 -6.75
N VAL A 215 8.00 -18.33 -7.75
CA VAL A 215 6.77 -18.07 -8.53
C VAL A 215 6.47 -19.14 -9.57
N LEU A 216 7.43 -20.04 -9.83
CA LEU A 216 7.26 -21.27 -10.60
C LEU A 216 7.60 -22.51 -9.76
N ASP A 217 7.52 -22.43 -8.42
CA ASP A 217 7.81 -23.57 -7.54
C ASP A 217 6.85 -24.73 -7.84
N PRO A 218 7.34 -25.91 -8.27
CA PRO A 218 6.48 -26.98 -8.76
C PRO A 218 5.61 -27.61 -7.67
N ALA A 219 5.94 -27.43 -6.39
CA ALA A 219 5.17 -27.97 -5.28
C ALA A 219 4.05 -27.03 -4.80
N ARG A 220 4.13 -25.74 -5.09
CA ARG A 220 3.23 -24.71 -4.52
C ARG A 220 2.48 -23.90 -5.56
N THR A 221 3.00 -23.83 -6.77
CA THR A 221 2.40 -23.12 -7.90
C THR A 221 1.98 -24.10 -8.98
N TRP A 222 1.16 -23.60 -9.90
CA TRP A 222 0.85 -24.22 -11.17
C TRP A 222 0.95 -23.13 -12.23
N ASP A 223 1.76 -23.38 -13.26
CA ASP A 223 1.98 -22.42 -14.33
C ASP A 223 1.05 -22.72 -15.52
N PRO A 224 0.07 -21.85 -15.82
CA PRO A 224 -0.85 -22.07 -16.94
C PRO A 224 -0.16 -22.17 -18.30
N CYS A 225 1.01 -21.58 -18.49
CA CYS A 225 1.61 -21.56 -19.82
C CYS A 225 2.37 -22.81 -20.19
N THR A 226 2.85 -23.57 -19.22
CA THR A 226 3.59 -24.80 -19.44
C THR A 226 2.83 -26.04 -18.95
N GLY A 227 1.86 -25.84 -18.06
CA GLY A 227 1.15 -26.90 -17.33
C GLY A 227 1.98 -27.47 -16.19
N ALA A 228 3.15 -26.89 -15.91
CA ALA A 228 4.06 -27.37 -14.89
C ALA A 228 3.58 -27.01 -13.48
N GLY A 229 3.94 -27.86 -12.51
CA GLY A 229 3.68 -27.66 -11.09
C GLY A 229 2.46 -28.39 -10.57
N THR A 230 1.99 -27.97 -9.40
CA THR A 230 0.95 -28.64 -8.63
C THR A 230 -0.37 -27.88 -8.75
N LYS A 231 -1.31 -28.50 -9.46
CA LYS A 231 -2.72 -28.09 -9.54
C LYS A 231 -3.28 -27.82 -8.15
N GLY A 232 -3.81 -26.60 -7.93
CA GLY A 232 -4.36 -26.20 -6.64
C GLY A 232 -3.32 -25.97 -5.52
N GLY A 233 -2.03 -25.84 -5.85
CA GLY A 233 -0.99 -25.54 -4.86
C GLY A 233 -1.26 -24.23 -4.10
N VAL A 234 -0.66 -24.10 -2.92
CA VAL A 234 -0.95 -23.02 -1.94
C VAL A 234 -0.70 -21.59 -2.44
N TRP A 235 0.04 -21.41 -3.54
CA TRP A 235 0.29 -20.10 -4.16
C TRP A 235 -0.39 -19.95 -5.53
N THR A 236 -1.38 -20.79 -5.83
CA THR A 236 -2.18 -20.70 -7.06
C THR A 236 -3.40 -19.81 -6.86
N PHE A 237 -3.86 -19.18 -7.95
CA PHE A 237 -5.16 -18.49 -8.00
C PHE A 237 -6.31 -19.38 -7.50
N ALA A 238 -6.27 -20.67 -7.87
CA ALA A 238 -7.25 -21.68 -7.49
C ALA A 238 -7.37 -21.81 -5.97
N HIS A 239 -6.24 -21.95 -5.27
CA HIS A 239 -6.20 -22.05 -3.81
C HIS A 239 -6.78 -20.81 -3.14
N LEU A 240 -6.35 -19.61 -3.55
CA LEU A 240 -6.83 -18.36 -2.97
C LEU A 240 -8.35 -18.18 -3.14
N MET A 241 -8.88 -18.49 -4.33
CA MET A 241 -10.32 -18.42 -4.60
C MET A 241 -11.11 -19.49 -3.83
N ARG A 242 -10.56 -20.70 -3.65
CA ARG A 242 -11.19 -21.75 -2.82
C ARG A 242 -11.28 -21.32 -1.36
N GLU A 243 -10.21 -20.81 -0.77
CA GLU A 243 -10.20 -20.32 0.61
C GLU A 243 -11.15 -19.13 0.80
N MET A 244 -11.27 -18.25 -0.19
CA MET A 244 -12.19 -17.12 -0.15
C MET A 244 -13.67 -17.52 -0.31
N ALA A 245 -13.96 -18.53 -1.13
CA ALA A 245 -15.31 -19.01 -1.37
C ALA A 245 -15.88 -19.80 -0.18
N GLN A 246 -15.04 -20.40 0.66
CA GLN A 246 -15.51 -21.11 1.84
C GLN A 246 -16.29 -20.16 2.77
N GLY A 247 -17.50 -20.54 3.19
CA GLY A 247 -18.36 -19.68 4.02
C GLY A 247 -19.22 -18.68 3.22
N SER A 248 -19.04 -18.58 1.90
CA SER A 248 -19.90 -17.77 1.03
C SER A 248 -21.28 -18.36 0.78
N GLY A 249 -21.46 -19.67 1.01
CA GLY A 249 -22.64 -20.43 0.57
C GLY A 249 -22.57 -20.90 -0.89
N SER A 250 -21.54 -20.50 -1.65
CA SER A 250 -21.29 -20.93 -3.02
C SER A 250 -20.18 -21.98 -3.10
N ARG A 251 -20.26 -22.88 -4.09
CA ARG A 251 -19.11 -23.70 -4.49
C ARG A 251 -18.01 -22.80 -5.09
N PRO A 252 -16.72 -23.13 -4.93
CA PRO A 252 -15.63 -22.30 -5.45
C PRO A 252 -15.75 -21.94 -6.93
N GLU A 253 -16.17 -22.88 -7.79
CA GLU A 253 -16.32 -22.65 -9.22
C GLU A 253 -17.44 -21.64 -9.53
N ALA A 254 -18.55 -21.73 -8.78
CA ALA A 254 -19.66 -20.79 -8.90
C ALA A 254 -19.29 -19.40 -8.35
N PHE A 255 -18.50 -19.34 -7.28
CA PHE A 255 -17.96 -18.10 -6.73
C PHE A 255 -17.07 -17.37 -7.75
N VAL A 256 -16.15 -18.09 -8.39
CA VAL A 256 -15.27 -17.54 -9.44
C VAL A 256 -16.07 -17.11 -10.67
N LEU A 257 -17.02 -17.93 -11.15
CA LEU A 257 -17.86 -17.56 -12.28
C LEU A 257 -18.72 -16.33 -11.98
N ASN A 258 -19.24 -16.20 -10.76
CA ASN A 258 -20.00 -15.03 -10.34
C ASN A 258 -19.14 -13.76 -10.38
N TRP A 259 -17.90 -13.83 -9.87
CA TRP A 259 -16.95 -12.73 -9.95
C TRP A 259 -16.63 -12.34 -11.39
N LEU A 260 -16.24 -13.30 -12.24
CA LEU A 260 -15.95 -13.02 -13.67
C LEU A 260 -17.17 -12.45 -14.42
N SER A 261 -18.39 -12.83 -14.01
CA SER A 261 -19.61 -12.32 -14.63
C SER A 261 -19.88 -10.84 -14.34
N LEU A 262 -19.19 -10.22 -13.37
CA LEU A 262 -19.31 -8.79 -13.06
C LEU A 262 -18.84 -7.87 -14.20
N TRP A 263 -18.09 -8.39 -15.18
CA TRP A 263 -17.69 -7.63 -16.37
C TRP A 263 -18.71 -7.70 -17.52
N LEU A 264 -19.67 -8.63 -17.48
CA LEU A 264 -20.56 -8.88 -18.62
C LEU A 264 -21.70 -7.87 -18.73
N ASN A 265 -21.94 -7.14 -17.65
CA ASN A 265 -23.00 -6.16 -17.51
C ASN A 265 -22.43 -4.89 -16.86
N ASP A 266 -23.09 -3.77 -17.12
CA ASP A 266 -22.79 -2.53 -16.42
C ASP A 266 -23.10 -2.73 -14.94
N PHE A 267 -22.33 -2.08 -14.08
CA PHE A 267 -22.64 -2.04 -12.64
C PHE A 267 -22.56 -0.61 -12.14
N GLN A 268 -23.19 -0.36 -10.99
CA GLN A 268 -23.14 0.95 -10.34
C GLN A 268 -22.56 0.82 -8.94
N SER A 269 -21.68 1.74 -8.57
CA SER A 269 -21.24 1.91 -7.18
C SER A 269 -21.13 3.40 -6.88
N ASN A 270 -21.70 3.84 -5.76
CA ASN A 270 -21.69 5.26 -5.38
C ASN A 270 -22.14 6.20 -6.53
N GLY A 271 -23.21 5.86 -7.26
CA GLY A 271 -23.72 6.69 -8.36
C GLY A 271 -22.96 6.54 -9.68
N ASP A 272 -21.69 6.18 -9.65
CA ASP A 272 -20.84 5.93 -10.83
C ASP A 272 -21.26 4.64 -11.54
N THR A 273 -21.50 4.74 -12.85
CA THR A 273 -21.89 3.61 -13.71
C THR A 273 -20.69 3.13 -14.51
N VAL A 274 -20.19 1.96 -14.17
CA VAL A 274 -19.05 1.34 -14.83
C VAL A 274 -19.53 0.44 -15.97
N PRO A 275 -19.13 0.72 -17.23
CA PRO A 275 -19.58 -0.06 -18.38
C PRO A 275 -19.09 -1.53 -18.36
N ALA A 276 -19.87 -2.40 -18.99
CA ALA A 276 -19.51 -3.79 -19.24
C ALA A 276 -18.27 -3.91 -20.15
N ARG A 277 -17.38 -4.84 -19.84
CA ARG A 277 -16.28 -5.27 -20.72
C ARG A 277 -16.45 -6.74 -21.07
N ARG A 278 -17.39 -6.99 -21.99
CA ARG A 278 -17.84 -8.35 -22.37
C ARG A 278 -16.76 -9.23 -22.99
N LYS A 279 -15.63 -8.66 -23.42
CA LYS A 279 -14.43 -9.44 -23.78
C LYS A 279 -13.93 -10.33 -22.64
N MET A 280 -14.37 -10.13 -21.40
CA MET A 280 -14.17 -11.10 -20.32
C MET A 280 -14.62 -12.51 -20.73
N TYR A 281 -15.72 -12.61 -21.48
CA TYR A 281 -16.17 -13.89 -22.02
C TYR A 281 -15.16 -14.46 -23.03
N ASP A 282 -14.74 -13.67 -24.01
CA ASP A 282 -13.89 -14.13 -25.12
C ASP A 282 -12.42 -14.36 -24.73
N GLU A 283 -11.88 -13.56 -23.82
CA GLU A 283 -10.47 -13.62 -23.41
C GLU A 283 -10.23 -14.56 -22.23
N VAL A 284 -11.24 -14.78 -21.37
CA VAL A 284 -11.07 -15.55 -20.13
C VAL A 284 -12.04 -16.73 -20.03
N ILE A 285 -13.36 -16.47 -20.00
CA ILE A 285 -14.34 -17.49 -19.62
C ILE A 285 -14.46 -18.59 -20.68
N ALA A 286 -14.64 -18.26 -21.95
CA ALA A 286 -14.87 -19.23 -23.01
C ALA A 286 -13.63 -20.11 -23.30
N PRO A 287 -12.40 -19.56 -23.41
CA PRO A 287 -11.21 -20.38 -23.57
C PRO A 287 -10.98 -21.32 -22.38
N TRP A 288 -11.21 -20.83 -21.16
CA TRP A 288 -11.06 -21.65 -19.96
C TRP A 288 -12.14 -22.72 -19.85
N ALA A 289 -13.39 -22.41 -20.21
CA ALA A 289 -14.47 -23.39 -20.29
C ALA A 289 -14.12 -24.51 -21.28
N ALA A 290 -13.67 -24.14 -22.49
CA ALA A 290 -13.24 -25.10 -23.50
C ALA A 290 -12.09 -25.99 -22.98
N ALA A 291 -11.08 -25.41 -22.32
CA ALA A 291 -9.97 -26.15 -21.71
C ALA A 291 -10.42 -27.06 -20.55
N SER A 292 -11.46 -26.66 -19.82
CA SER A 292 -12.12 -27.47 -18.80
C SER A 292 -12.95 -28.62 -19.43
N GLY A 293 -13.09 -28.67 -20.76
CA GLY A 293 -13.96 -29.58 -21.50
C GLY A 293 -15.44 -29.26 -21.35
N ALA A 294 -15.78 -27.99 -21.08
CA ALA A 294 -17.13 -27.47 -21.00
C ALA A 294 -17.48 -26.71 -22.27
N SER A 295 -18.69 -26.90 -22.78
CA SER A 295 -19.28 -25.94 -23.71
C SER A 295 -19.76 -24.70 -22.96
N SER A 296 -19.54 -23.53 -23.54
CA SER A 296 -19.99 -22.24 -23.01
C SER A 296 -20.78 -21.45 -24.04
N SER A 297 -21.73 -20.66 -23.57
CA SER A 297 -22.37 -19.60 -24.37
C SER A 297 -22.65 -18.38 -23.51
N LEU A 298 -22.63 -17.20 -24.12
CA LEU A 298 -23.07 -15.95 -23.51
C LEU A 298 -24.48 -15.65 -24.01
N GLN A 299 -25.46 -15.61 -23.12
CA GLN A 299 -26.87 -15.44 -23.47
C GLN A 299 -27.46 -14.20 -22.80
N LEU A 300 -28.28 -13.46 -23.54
CA LEU A 300 -29.05 -12.37 -22.96
C LEU A 300 -30.31 -12.96 -22.31
N ASN A 301 -30.41 -12.86 -20.99
CA ASN A 301 -31.60 -13.26 -20.27
C ASN A 301 -32.70 -12.21 -20.52
N ALA A 302 -33.71 -12.58 -21.30
CA ALA A 302 -34.80 -11.69 -21.70
C ALA A 302 -35.63 -11.15 -20.51
N SER A 303 -35.64 -11.85 -19.37
CA SER A 303 -36.40 -11.43 -18.18
C SER A 303 -35.66 -10.41 -17.33
N THR A 304 -34.33 -10.47 -17.30
CA THR A 304 -33.49 -9.57 -16.48
C THR A 304 -32.79 -8.50 -17.32
N GLY A 305 -32.78 -8.66 -18.65
CA GLY A 305 -32.00 -7.80 -19.56
C GLY A 305 -30.49 -7.95 -19.40
N ARG A 306 -30.01 -8.98 -18.69
CA ARG A 306 -28.59 -9.17 -18.40
C ARG A 306 -27.98 -10.29 -19.22
N TRP A 307 -26.70 -10.11 -19.54
CA TRP A 307 -25.85 -11.16 -20.11
C TRP A 307 -25.42 -12.15 -19.03
N GLU A 308 -25.65 -13.43 -19.29
CA GLU A 308 -25.37 -14.53 -18.38
C GLU A 308 -24.57 -15.62 -19.11
N VAL A 309 -23.60 -16.21 -18.40
CA VAL A 309 -22.80 -17.31 -18.92
C VAL A 309 -23.52 -18.62 -18.65
N MET A 310 -23.77 -19.38 -19.71
CA MET A 310 -24.26 -20.75 -19.61
C MET A 310 -23.10 -21.71 -19.84
N LEU A 311 -22.80 -22.54 -18.85
CA LEU A 311 -21.79 -23.61 -18.94
C LEU A 311 -22.46 -24.97 -18.82
N SER A 312 -22.05 -25.94 -19.63
CA SER A 312 -22.51 -27.34 -19.47
C SER A 312 -21.94 -28.03 -18.23
N LYS A 313 -20.83 -27.52 -17.70
CA LYS A 313 -20.24 -27.94 -16.42
C LYS A 313 -19.35 -26.82 -15.85
N PRO A 314 -19.00 -26.84 -14.55
CA PRO A 314 -18.18 -25.80 -13.93
C PRO A 314 -16.79 -25.65 -14.57
N LEU A 315 -16.19 -24.46 -14.42
CA LEU A 315 -14.80 -24.20 -14.78
C LEU A 315 -13.86 -25.04 -13.88
N ASP A 316 -12.82 -25.63 -14.46
CA ASP A 316 -11.79 -26.32 -13.70
C ASP A 316 -10.80 -25.31 -13.11
N LEU A 317 -10.93 -25.04 -11.80
CA LEU A 317 -10.07 -24.11 -11.08
C LEU A 317 -8.59 -24.49 -11.13
N ASP A 318 -8.27 -25.78 -11.25
CA ASP A 318 -6.88 -26.24 -11.25
C ASP A 318 -6.11 -25.88 -12.52
N ILE A 319 -6.81 -25.39 -13.55
CA ILE A 319 -6.19 -24.91 -14.80
C ILE A 319 -6.47 -23.42 -15.08
N ALA A 320 -6.73 -22.64 -14.02
CA ALA A 320 -7.04 -21.21 -14.14
C ALA A 320 -5.95 -20.41 -14.88
N PRO A 321 -6.29 -19.46 -15.76
CA PRO A 321 -5.33 -18.75 -16.62
C PRO A 321 -4.46 -17.69 -15.93
N PHE A 322 -4.27 -17.80 -14.61
CA PHE A 322 -3.63 -16.78 -13.81
C PHE A 322 -2.28 -17.29 -13.30
N ARG A 323 -1.20 -16.77 -13.88
CA ARG A 323 0.19 -17.09 -13.49
C ARG A 323 0.63 -16.18 -12.36
N LEU A 324 1.25 -16.73 -11.31
CA LEU A 324 1.81 -15.93 -10.22
C LEU A 324 3.00 -15.10 -10.71
N LEU A 325 2.96 -13.79 -10.47
CA LEU A 325 4.03 -12.85 -10.83
C LEU A 325 4.89 -12.50 -9.62
N THR A 326 4.25 -12.27 -8.46
CA THR A 326 4.96 -11.94 -7.22
C THR A 326 4.10 -12.17 -5.97
N ILE A 327 4.80 -12.43 -4.86
CA ILE A 327 4.28 -12.36 -3.49
C ILE A 327 4.88 -11.12 -2.82
N VAL A 328 4.04 -10.25 -2.27
CA VAL A 328 4.43 -8.93 -1.76
C VAL A 328 4.13 -8.79 -0.27
N ASN A 329 5.10 -8.26 0.47
CA ASN A 329 4.95 -7.84 1.85
C ASN A 329 4.83 -6.31 1.92
N ARG A 330 3.64 -5.82 2.27
CA ARG A 330 3.32 -4.42 2.53
C ARG A 330 3.45 -4.11 4.01
N ILE A 331 4.66 -4.29 4.52
CA ILE A 331 5.00 -4.00 5.91
C ILE A 331 4.92 -2.51 6.26
N ASP A 332 4.98 -1.64 5.25
CA ASP A 332 4.73 -0.21 5.40
C ASP A 332 3.28 0.11 5.81
N LEU A 333 2.35 -0.83 5.60
CA LEU A 333 0.98 -0.73 6.11
C LEU A 333 0.84 -1.31 7.54
N ALA A 334 1.92 -1.70 8.21
CA ALA A 334 1.83 -2.24 9.57
C ALA A 334 1.54 -1.13 10.59
N GLY A 335 0.50 -1.31 11.41
CA GLY A 335 0.12 -0.29 12.39
C GLY A 335 -0.95 0.70 11.89
N THR A 336 -1.54 0.45 10.72
CA THR A 336 -2.62 1.27 10.14
C THR A 336 -4.02 0.86 10.62
N GLU A 337 -4.73 1.72 11.38
CA GLU A 337 -6.16 1.49 11.70
C GLU A 337 -6.98 1.36 10.42
N ASP A 338 -7.82 0.33 10.28
CA ASP A 338 -8.66 0.15 9.09
C ASP A 338 -9.82 1.16 9.03
N ASP A 339 -10.59 1.16 7.92
CA ASP A 339 -11.76 2.02 7.71
C ASP A 339 -12.87 1.81 8.77
N SER A 340 -12.77 0.75 9.58
CA SER A 340 -13.69 0.44 10.68
C SER A 340 -13.20 0.90 12.06
N GLY A 341 -12.08 1.63 12.11
CA GLY A 341 -11.49 2.09 13.37
C GLY A 341 -10.90 0.95 14.20
N ARG A 342 -10.59 -0.20 13.58
CA ARG A 342 -9.91 -1.31 14.25
C ARG A 342 -8.39 -1.15 14.06
N PRO A 343 -7.64 -0.88 15.14
CA PRO A 343 -6.19 -0.95 15.10
C PRO A 343 -5.71 -2.40 15.03
N SER A 344 -4.82 -2.85 14.15
CA SER A 344 -4.34 -2.43 12.83
C SER A 344 -3.46 -3.60 12.42
N ASP A 345 -3.79 -4.29 11.35
CA ASP A 345 -3.13 -5.52 10.92
C ASP A 345 -1.58 -5.40 10.95
N PRO A 346 -0.82 -6.49 11.21
CA PRO A 346 0.65 -6.49 11.17
C PRO A 346 1.30 -6.08 9.84
N GLY A 347 0.50 -5.77 8.83
CA GLY A 347 0.87 -5.37 7.48
C GLY A 347 -0.16 -5.90 6.50
N GLU A 348 0.19 -5.91 5.21
CA GLU A 348 -0.63 -6.55 4.18
C GLU A 348 0.21 -7.53 3.36
N LEU A 349 -0.37 -8.69 3.05
CA LEU A 349 0.19 -9.70 2.17
C LEU A 349 -0.52 -9.62 0.82
N ARG A 350 0.25 -9.59 -0.28
CA ARG A 350 -0.35 -9.66 -1.62
C ARG A 350 0.16 -10.81 -2.46
N PHE A 351 -0.75 -11.31 -3.30
CA PHE A 351 -0.43 -12.16 -4.44
C PHE A 351 -0.87 -11.45 -5.71
N LEU A 352 0.06 -11.25 -6.63
CA LEU A 352 -0.21 -10.65 -7.93
C LEU A 352 -0.12 -11.71 -9.00
N PHE A 353 -1.18 -11.87 -9.77
CA PHE A 353 -1.26 -12.78 -10.91
C PHE A 353 -1.41 -12.00 -12.22
N GLY A 354 -0.83 -12.53 -13.29
CA GLY A 354 -1.04 -12.06 -14.67
C GLY A 354 -1.94 -13.02 -15.43
N LEU A 355 -2.83 -12.49 -16.27
CA LEU A 355 -3.64 -13.29 -17.18
C LEU A 355 -2.79 -13.85 -18.32
N THR A 356 -3.01 -15.11 -18.64
CA THR A 356 -2.35 -15.85 -19.71
C THR A 356 -3.40 -16.43 -20.65
N ARG A 357 -3.02 -16.67 -21.91
CA ARG A 357 -3.90 -17.34 -22.88
C ARG A 357 -3.12 -18.41 -23.67
N PRO A 358 -2.64 -19.44 -22.96
CA PRO A 358 -1.71 -20.41 -23.52
C PRO A 358 -2.31 -21.20 -24.67
N SER A 359 -1.46 -21.53 -25.65
CA SER A 359 -1.82 -22.38 -26.79
C SER A 359 -0.71 -23.42 -27.05
N PRO A 360 -0.94 -24.73 -26.81
CA PRO A 360 -2.14 -25.33 -26.21
C PRO A 360 -2.31 -24.96 -24.72
N TRP A 361 -3.54 -25.04 -24.21
CA TRP A 361 -3.85 -24.77 -22.80
C TRP A 361 -3.52 -25.96 -21.91
N GLY A 362 -3.01 -25.68 -20.71
CA GLY A 362 -2.65 -26.71 -19.75
C GLY A 362 -1.32 -27.34 -20.14
N ASN A 363 -1.34 -28.55 -20.69
CA ASN A 363 -0.11 -29.30 -20.96
C ASN A 363 0.45 -29.03 -22.36
N GLY A 364 1.77 -28.84 -22.44
CA GLY A 364 2.50 -28.74 -23.71
C GLY A 364 2.58 -27.33 -24.29
N GLY A 365 2.10 -26.31 -23.58
CA GLY A 365 2.42 -24.92 -23.87
C GLY A 365 3.88 -24.58 -23.51
N THR A 366 4.33 -23.42 -23.98
CA THR A 366 5.68 -22.90 -23.71
C THR A 366 5.60 -21.41 -23.35
N GLU A 367 6.68 -20.83 -22.84
CA GLU A 367 6.76 -19.37 -22.65
C GLU A 367 6.45 -18.60 -23.94
N ALA A 368 6.94 -19.08 -25.09
CA ALA A 368 6.68 -18.47 -26.39
C ALA A 368 5.20 -18.51 -26.80
N THR A 369 4.43 -19.48 -26.29
CA THR A 369 3.01 -19.66 -26.59
C THR A 369 2.08 -19.31 -25.42
N CYS A 370 2.63 -18.70 -24.37
CA CYS A 370 1.93 -18.29 -23.14
C CYS A 370 0.89 -17.18 -23.38
N ASN A 371 1.15 -16.32 -24.38
CA ASN A 371 0.27 -15.22 -24.80
C ASN A 371 -0.17 -14.36 -23.60
N LEU A 372 0.82 -13.78 -22.92
CA LEU A 372 0.63 -12.91 -21.76
C LEU A 372 -0.28 -11.73 -22.12
N LYS A 373 -1.22 -11.41 -21.22
CA LYS A 373 -2.17 -10.32 -21.40
C LYS A 373 -1.91 -9.19 -20.41
N PRO A 374 -2.13 -7.92 -20.80
CA PRO A 374 -2.05 -6.78 -19.90
C PRO A 374 -3.28 -6.73 -18.98
N PHE A 375 -3.34 -7.69 -18.05
CA PHE A 375 -4.37 -7.86 -17.05
C PHE A 375 -3.73 -8.49 -15.83
N THR A 376 -3.77 -7.77 -14.70
CA THR A 376 -3.39 -8.30 -13.39
C THR A 376 -4.59 -8.54 -12.47
N VAL A 377 -4.48 -9.54 -11.60
CA VAL A 377 -5.36 -9.78 -10.45
C VAL A 377 -4.52 -9.73 -9.19
N ILE A 378 -4.91 -8.90 -8.23
CA ILE A 378 -4.16 -8.63 -7.00
C ILE A 378 -5.04 -8.98 -5.81
N PHE A 379 -4.65 -10.01 -5.06
CA PHE A 379 -5.26 -10.34 -3.77
C PHE A 379 -4.52 -9.56 -2.69
N GLU A 380 -5.22 -8.73 -1.93
CA GLU A 380 -4.65 -7.90 -0.87
C GLU A 380 -5.25 -8.32 0.48
N TYR A 381 -4.46 -9.01 1.30
CA TYR A 381 -4.88 -9.56 2.59
C TYR A 381 -4.33 -8.73 3.75
N GLY A 382 -5.22 -8.20 4.59
CA GLY A 382 -4.84 -7.64 5.87
C GLY A 382 -4.32 -8.76 6.75
N VAL A 383 -3.06 -8.68 7.20
CA VAL A 383 -2.45 -9.75 8.00
C VAL A 383 -3.22 -9.86 9.32
N PRO A 384 -3.72 -11.04 9.73
CA PRO A 384 -4.43 -11.14 11.00
C PRO A 384 -3.49 -10.98 12.18
N GLY A 385 -3.84 -10.11 13.12
CA GLY A 385 -3.13 -9.93 14.37
C GLY A 385 -3.40 -8.58 14.99
N GLU A 386 -3.34 -8.50 16.32
CA GLU A 386 -3.55 -7.25 17.05
C GLU A 386 -2.39 -6.97 18.00
N GLY A 387 -2.12 -5.68 18.19
CA GLY A 387 -1.14 -5.20 19.16
C GLY A 387 0.31 -5.29 18.68
N CYS A 388 1.18 -4.72 19.49
CA CYS A 388 2.60 -4.59 19.16
C CYS A 388 3.31 -5.93 18.89
N PRO A 389 3.10 -7.01 19.67
CA PRO A 389 3.80 -8.27 19.43
C PRO A 389 3.46 -8.91 18.10
N ALA A 390 2.22 -8.78 17.62
CA ALA A 390 1.82 -9.31 16.31
C ALA A 390 2.53 -8.59 15.16
N VAL A 391 2.63 -7.26 15.24
CA VAL A 391 3.37 -6.41 14.29
C VAL A 391 4.85 -6.79 14.25
N ILE A 392 5.51 -6.81 15.41
CA ILE A 392 6.93 -7.18 15.51
C ILE A 392 7.14 -8.63 15.05
N GLY A 393 6.24 -9.52 15.45
CA GLY A 393 6.25 -10.93 15.07
C GLY A 393 6.27 -11.08 13.56
N TRP A 394 5.31 -10.49 12.85
CA TRP A 394 5.25 -10.54 11.39
C TRP A 394 6.50 -9.95 10.74
N ALA A 395 6.95 -8.77 11.17
CA ALA A 395 8.17 -8.13 10.67
C ALA A 395 9.41 -9.03 10.83
N ARG A 396 9.57 -9.69 12.00
CA ARG A 396 10.67 -10.64 12.25
C ARG A 396 10.60 -11.87 11.37
N GLN A 397 9.40 -12.39 11.07
CA GLN A 397 9.26 -13.53 10.15
C GLN A 397 9.76 -13.17 8.76
N TRP A 398 9.42 -11.98 8.25
CA TRP A 398 9.88 -11.50 6.95
C TRP A 398 11.34 -11.10 6.92
N ALA A 399 11.85 -10.41 7.95
CA ALA A 399 13.27 -10.11 8.06
C ALA A 399 14.11 -11.41 8.09
N GLY A 400 13.62 -12.44 8.77
CA GLY A 400 14.23 -13.77 8.82
C GLY A 400 14.35 -14.44 7.44
N LEU A 401 13.45 -14.18 6.49
CA LEU A 401 13.59 -14.67 5.10
C LEU A 401 14.85 -14.12 4.42
N GLY A 402 15.29 -12.91 4.78
CA GLY A 402 16.51 -12.29 4.26
C GLY A 402 17.80 -13.01 4.65
N SER A 403 17.77 -13.84 5.71
CA SER A 403 18.94 -14.63 6.16
C SER A 403 19.25 -15.83 5.26
N TYR A 404 18.31 -16.27 4.42
CA TYR A 404 18.52 -17.39 3.50
C TYR A 404 19.36 -16.95 2.31
N ALA A 405 20.53 -17.55 2.08
CA ALA A 405 21.39 -17.21 0.95
C ALA A 405 20.71 -17.37 -0.43
N THR A 406 19.76 -18.31 -0.54
CA THR A 406 19.02 -18.61 -1.79
C THR A 406 17.57 -18.98 -1.48
N PHE A 407 16.73 -19.05 -2.51
CA PHE A 407 15.34 -19.52 -2.47
C PHE A 407 15.24 -21.06 -2.35
N ASN A 408 16.00 -21.65 -1.42
CA ASN A 408 16.08 -23.09 -1.22
C ASN A 408 14.75 -23.68 -0.70
N PRO A 409 14.62 -25.03 -0.62
CA PRO A 409 13.38 -25.66 -0.14
C PRO A 409 12.91 -25.18 1.24
N ALA A 410 13.83 -24.88 2.17
CA ALA A 410 13.50 -24.39 3.50
C ALA A 410 12.94 -22.96 3.48
N TYR A 411 13.50 -22.06 2.66
CA TYR A 411 12.93 -20.73 2.40
C TYR A 411 11.48 -20.85 1.92
N ARG A 412 11.24 -21.70 0.90
CA ARG A 412 9.90 -21.84 0.30
C ARG A 412 8.89 -22.49 1.25
N ALA A 413 9.34 -23.43 2.08
CA ALA A 413 8.52 -23.99 3.15
C ALA A 413 8.16 -22.93 4.19
N ARG A 414 9.14 -22.10 4.59
CA ARG A 414 8.91 -21.00 5.54
C ARG A 414 7.94 -19.96 4.99
N LEU A 415 8.15 -19.51 3.76
CA LEU A 415 7.26 -18.57 3.08
C LEU A 415 5.84 -19.13 2.98
N ALA A 416 5.68 -20.42 2.64
CA ALA A 416 4.36 -21.03 2.52
C ALA A 416 3.61 -21.05 3.86
N LEU A 417 4.30 -21.37 4.96
CA LEU A 417 3.71 -21.30 6.30
C LEU A 417 3.27 -19.88 6.66
N MET A 418 4.09 -18.88 6.32
CA MET A 418 3.77 -17.48 6.56
C MET A 418 2.54 -17.04 5.75
N THR A 419 2.47 -17.37 4.47
CA THR A 419 1.34 -17.00 3.63
C THR A 419 0.05 -17.71 4.02
N GLU A 420 0.12 -19.00 4.36
CA GLU A 420 -1.05 -19.79 4.78
C GLU A 420 -1.61 -19.35 6.15
N SER A 421 -0.77 -18.73 7.00
CA SER A 421 -1.24 -18.13 8.25
C SER A 421 -2.19 -16.93 8.03
N VAL A 422 -2.25 -16.41 6.81
CA VAL A 422 -3.09 -15.27 6.40
C VAL A 422 -4.24 -15.71 5.49
N VAL A 423 -3.93 -16.50 4.46
CA VAL A 423 -4.85 -16.81 3.34
C VAL A 423 -6.00 -17.73 3.73
N GLN A 424 -5.72 -18.69 4.61
CA GLN A 424 -6.69 -19.73 4.96
C GLN A 424 -7.96 -19.15 5.56
N ARG A 425 -9.11 -19.78 5.28
CA ARG A 425 -10.37 -19.42 5.94
C ARG A 425 -10.23 -19.58 7.46
N GLY A 426 -10.86 -18.65 8.19
CA GLY A 426 -10.91 -18.64 9.64
C GLY A 426 -9.75 -17.91 10.28
N ARG A 427 -8.77 -17.44 9.50
CA ARG A 427 -7.67 -16.60 9.99
C ARG A 427 -8.14 -15.19 10.38
N ALA A 428 -9.24 -14.70 9.79
CA ALA A 428 -9.88 -13.45 10.17
C ALA A 428 -11.40 -13.67 10.36
N PRO A 429 -11.85 -14.30 11.46
CA PRO A 429 -13.25 -14.69 11.64
C PRO A 429 -14.22 -13.50 11.70
N GLY A 430 -13.73 -12.29 12.01
CA GLY A 430 -14.52 -11.06 12.03
C GLY A 430 -14.69 -10.37 10.66
N LYS A 431 -14.14 -10.94 9.58
CA LYS A 431 -14.22 -10.41 8.21
C LYS A 431 -15.12 -11.30 7.33
N GLY A 432 -15.49 -10.80 6.14
CA GLY A 432 -16.37 -11.53 5.22
C GLY A 432 -15.82 -12.91 4.86
N ASN A 433 -16.70 -13.91 4.85
CA ASN A 433 -16.40 -15.35 4.71
C ASN A 433 -15.41 -15.91 5.76
N GLY A 434 -15.05 -15.15 6.80
CA GLY A 434 -13.96 -15.48 7.70
C GLY A 434 -12.57 -15.39 7.06
N ASN A 435 -12.45 -14.65 5.95
CA ASN A 435 -11.23 -14.52 5.15
C ASN A 435 -10.52 -13.18 5.43
N ALA A 436 -9.19 -13.17 5.41
CA ALA A 436 -8.39 -11.99 5.72
C ALA A 436 -8.35 -10.92 4.59
N LEU A 437 -8.97 -11.17 3.44
CA LEU A 437 -9.01 -10.25 2.30
C LEU A 437 -9.47 -8.85 2.71
N ASN A 438 -8.66 -7.83 2.41
CA ASN A 438 -9.08 -6.44 2.41
C ASN A 438 -9.81 -6.14 1.11
N GLN A 439 -9.11 -6.35 -0.01
CA GLN A 439 -9.64 -6.16 -1.35
C GLN A 439 -9.02 -7.15 -2.35
N LEU A 440 -9.79 -7.46 -3.38
CA LEU A 440 -9.29 -8.02 -4.64
C LEU A 440 -9.33 -6.90 -5.68
N ARG A 441 -8.21 -6.64 -6.35
CA ARG A 441 -8.14 -5.64 -7.43
C ARG A 441 -7.80 -6.28 -8.76
N THR A 442 -8.34 -5.73 -9.83
CA THR A 442 -7.92 -6.03 -11.19
C THR A 442 -7.45 -4.77 -11.86
N ASN A 443 -6.45 -4.88 -12.73
CA ASN A 443 -5.95 -3.75 -13.50
C ASN A 443 -5.63 -4.25 -14.91
N GLU A 444 -6.43 -3.81 -15.89
CA GLU A 444 -6.46 -4.43 -17.22
C GLU A 444 -6.82 -3.47 -18.37
N VAL A 445 -6.24 -3.74 -19.55
CA VAL A 445 -6.69 -3.21 -20.85
C VAL A 445 -7.00 -4.33 -21.84
N ALA A 446 -6.76 -5.59 -21.47
CA ALA A 446 -6.97 -6.75 -22.32
C ALA A 446 -8.45 -6.92 -22.71
N LEU A 447 -9.38 -6.45 -21.89
CA LEU A 447 -10.82 -6.53 -22.13
C LEU A 447 -11.38 -5.33 -22.89
N GLY A 448 -10.64 -4.23 -23.00
CA GLY A 448 -11.08 -3.02 -23.67
C GLY A 448 -10.21 -1.81 -23.33
N PHE A 449 -10.23 -0.82 -24.21
CA PHE A 449 -9.65 0.50 -23.95
C PHE A 449 -10.75 1.44 -23.42
N PRO A 450 -10.45 2.34 -22.46
CA PRO A 450 -9.16 2.62 -21.83
C PRO A 450 -8.69 1.53 -20.86
N TRP A 451 -7.46 1.64 -20.34
CA TRP A 451 -7.03 0.78 -19.23
C TRP A 451 -7.94 1.03 -18.02
N GLU A 452 -8.28 0.01 -17.24
CA GLU A 452 -9.17 0.17 -16.08
C GLU A 452 -8.77 -0.69 -14.88
N LEU A 453 -8.86 -0.09 -13.71
CA LEU A 453 -8.73 -0.73 -12.42
C LEU A 453 -10.11 -0.85 -11.76
N ARG A 454 -10.42 -2.04 -11.23
CA ARG A 454 -11.64 -2.33 -10.46
C ARG A 454 -11.27 -2.98 -9.13
N GLU A 455 -12.10 -2.81 -8.12
CA GLU A 455 -11.94 -3.36 -6.76
C GLU A 455 -13.17 -4.16 -6.37
N PHE A 456 -12.94 -5.23 -5.64
CA PHE A 456 -13.96 -6.11 -5.12
C PHE A 456 -13.69 -6.44 -3.65
N ARG A 457 -14.74 -6.49 -2.84
CA ARG A 457 -14.65 -6.75 -1.39
C ARG A 457 -15.70 -7.76 -0.93
N LEU A 458 -15.48 -8.32 0.27
CA LEU A 458 -16.42 -9.16 1.01
C LEU A 458 -17.13 -8.34 2.11
N VAL A 459 -17.68 -7.19 1.70
CA VAL A 459 -18.37 -6.25 2.58
C VAL A 459 -19.63 -5.72 1.90
N ASP A 460 -20.60 -5.31 2.71
CA ASP A 460 -21.70 -4.46 2.26
C ASP A 460 -21.30 -3.00 2.50
N GLN A 461 -21.31 -2.20 1.44
CA GLN A 461 -20.94 -0.79 1.50
C GLN A 461 -21.98 0.01 2.29
N HIS A 462 -21.51 0.88 3.19
CA HIS A 462 -22.41 1.82 3.86
C HIS A 462 -22.52 3.12 3.04
N PRO A 463 -23.71 3.46 2.51
CA PRO A 463 -23.86 4.52 1.50
C PRO A 463 -23.54 5.93 2.00
N VAL A 464 -23.71 6.19 3.31
CA VAL A 464 -23.51 7.53 3.90
C VAL A 464 -22.12 7.71 4.53
N THR A 465 -21.73 6.81 5.44
CA THR A 465 -20.51 6.97 6.25
C THR A 465 -19.25 6.40 5.62
N GLY A 466 -19.37 5.52 4.61
CA GLY A 466 -18.24 4.76 4.07
C GLY A 466 -17.64 3.72 5.03
N LYS A 467 -18.21 3.53 6.23
CA LYS A 467 -17.81 2.44 7.14
C LYS A 467 -18.43 1.12 6.67
N ASP A 468 -17.69 0.38 5.85
CA ASP A 468 -18.13 -0.89 5.30
C ASP A 468 -18.42 -1.94 6.38
N LYS A 469 -19.43 -2.79 6.14
CA LYS A 469 -19.78 -3.90 7.04
C LYS A 469 -19.31 -5.24 6.45
N PRO A 470 -18.48 -6.03 7.15
CA PRO A 470 -18.13 -7.38 6.71
C PRO A 470 -19.36 -8.23 6.40
N SER A 471 -19.35 -8.92 5.26
CA SER A 471 -20.50 -9.68 4.77
C SER A 471 -20.07 -10.98 4.11
N ASN A 472 -20.74 -12.08 4.47
CA ASN A 472 -20.53 -13.38 3.82
C ASN A 472 -21.21 -13.38 2.43
N GLY A 473 -20.71 -14.20 1.51
CA GLY A 473 -21.24 -14.33 0.16
C GLY A 473 -20.18 -14.18 -0.92
N CYS A 474 -20.62 -13.85 -2.14
CA CYS A 474 -19.74 -13.60 -3.28
C CYS A 474 -19.01 -12.25 -3.18
N LEU A 475 -17.96 -12.08 -3.97
CA LEU A 475 -17.29 -10.79 -4.16
C LEU A 475 -18.26 -9.76 -4.75
N ARG A 476 -18.21 -8.54 -4.20
CA ARG A 476 -19.04 -7.41 -4.64
C ARG A 476 -18.14 -6.29 -5.14
N VAL A 477 -18.59 -5.57 -6.16
CA VAL A 477 -17.93 -4.36 -6.66
C VAL A 477 -17.79 -3.32 -5.55
N HIS A 478 -16.67 -2.59 -5.56
CA HIS A 478 -16.36 -1.58 -4.57
C HIS A 478 -15.90 -0.26 -5.19
N THR A 479 -16.07 0.85 -4.46
CA THR A 479 -15.46 2.13 -4.82
C THR A 479 -13.94 2.09 -4.69
N MET A 480 -13.24 2.90 -5.48
CA MET A 480 -11.78 3.01 -5.42
C MET A 480 -11.38 3.95 -4.30
N ALA A 481 -10.56 3.48 -3.36
CA ALA A 481 -10.06 4.33 -2.28
C ALA A 481 -9.36 5.58 -2.85
N LEU A 482 -9.70 6.74 -2.28
CA LEU A 482 -9.18 8.07 -2.63
C LEU A 482 -9.28 8.49 -4.11
N THR A 483 -9.99 7.75 -4.96
CA THR A 483 -10.04 8.05 -6.40
C THR A 483 -11.40 8.62 -6.76
N PRO A 484 -11.48 9.87 -7.26
CA PRO A 484 -12.74 10.43 -7.71
C PRO A 484 -13.30 9.67 -8.93
N ASP A 485 -14.60 9.80 -9.16
CA ASP A 485 -15.29 9.33 -10.36
C ASP A 485 -14.77 10.12 -11.59
N ASP A 486 -13.98 9.43 -12.42
CA ASP A 486 -13.37 10.00 -13.63
C ASP A 486 -14.32 10.03 -14.84
N ALA A 487 -15.53 9.48 -14.72
CA ALA A 487 -16.58 9.60 -15.73
C ALA A 487 -17.40 10.89 -15.58
N THR A 488 -17.56 11.40 -14.36
CA THR A 488 -18.36 12.60 -14.06
C THR A 488 -17.55 13.83 -13.67
N HIS A 489 -16.31 13.67 -13.23
CA HIS A 489 -15.39 14.78 -12.90
C HIS A 489 -14.23 14.88 -13.90
N ASP A 490 -14.12 16.02 -14.59
CA ASP A 490 -12.99 16.28 -15.49
C ASP A 490 -11.69 16.47 -14.71
N PHE A 491 -10.71 15.61 -14.96
CA PHE A 491 -9.44 15.59 -14.24
C PHE A 491 -8.57 16.85 -14.36
N ARG A 492 -8.92 17.82 -15.23
CA ARG A 492 -8.17 19.06 -15.43
C ARG A 492 -8.89 20.29 -14.90
N THR A 493 -10.19 20.36 -15.15
CA THR A 493 -10.97 21.59 -15.09
C THR A 493 -12.13 21.52 -14.13
N ASP A 494 -12.36 20.37 -13.49
CA ASP A 494 -13.50 20.19 -12.60
C ASP A 494 -13.42 21.13 -11.38
N PRO A 495 -14.46 21.96 -11.14
CA PRO A 495 -14.46 22.92 -10.05
C PRO A 495 -14.60 22.27 -8.67
N ASP A 496 -15.22 21.09 -8.56
CA ASP A 496 -15.35 20.36 -7.30
C ASP A 496 -14.00 19.76 -6.91
N VAL A 497 -13.26 19.18 -7.86
CA VAL A 497 -11.87 18.72 -7.66
C VAL A 497 -10.95 19.89 -7.29
N ASP A 498 -11.03 21.01 -8.02
CA ASP A 498 -10.23 22.20 -7.72
C ASP A 498 -10.51 22.75 -6.31
N ALA A 499 -11.79 22.87 -5.96
CA ALA A 499 -12.19 23.30 -4.63
C ALA A 499 -11.72 22.31 -3.56
N PHE A 500 -11.88 21.01 -3.78
CA PHE A 500 -11.45 19.96 -2.85
C PHE A 500 -9.94 20.01 -2.59
N VAL A 501 -9.12 20.16 -3.64
CA VAL A 501 -7.66 20.27 -3.52
C VAL A 501 -7.28 21.54 -2.76
N ARG A 502 -7.83 22.69 -3.14
CA ARG A 502 -7.46 23.99 -2.54
C ARG A 502 -8.03 24.23 -1.15
N THR A 503 -8.98 23.41 -0.71
CA THR A 503 -9.57 23.50 0.64
C THR A 503 -9.21 22.28 1.46
N THR A 504 -9.90 21.15 1.28
CA THR A 504 -9.76 19.94 2.10
C THR A 504 -8.32 19.42 2.08
N VAL A 505 -7.74 19.20 0.90
CA VAL A 505 -6.38 18.65 0.81
C VAL A 505 -5.35 19.67 1.30
N LYS A 506 -5.41 20.92 0.85
CA LYS A 506 -4.54 22.02 1.31
C LYS A 506 -4.55 22.21 2.83
N ASN A 507 -5.71 22.08 3.47
CA ASN A 507 -5.84 22.17 4.93
C ASN A 507 -5.22 20.98 5.65
N GLY A 508 -5.17 19.81 5.00
CA GLY A 508 -4.50 18.62 5.49
C GLY A 508 -2.98 18.57 5.22
N VAL A 509 -2.42 19.55 4.50
CA VAL A 509 -0.97 19.61 4.23
C VAL A 509 -0.21 19.94 5.52
N GLU A 510 0.77 19.09 5.83
CA GLU A 510 1.66 19.28 6.98
C GLU A 510 2.56 20.53 6.80
N GLN A 511 2.76 21.29 7.88
CA GLN A 511 3.53 22.55 7.85
C GLN A 511 4.76 22.45 8.77
N PRO A 512 5.90 23.10 8.42
CA PRO A 512 6.14 23.86 7.18
C PRO A 512 6.28 22.97 5.93
N VAL A 513 6.00 23.51 4.75
CA VAL A 513 6.16 22.80 3.47
C VAL A 513 7.44 23.23 2.77
N THR A 514 8.23 22.27 2.30
CA THR A 514 9.35 22.51 1.39
C THR A 514 9.24 21.52 0.24
N VAL A 515 8.93 21.98 -0.97
CA VAL A 515 8.80 21.08 -2.12
C VAL A 515 10.19 20.79 -2.73
N PRO A 516 10.53 19.54 -3.08
CA PRO A 516 9.76 18.29 -2.90
C PRO A 516 10.03 17.56 -1.56
N THR A 517 10.96 18.05 -0.74
CA THR A 517 11.55 17.28 0.37
C THR A 517 10.70 17.19 1.63
N GLN A 518 9.72 18.05 1.83
CA GLN A 518 8.77 18.08 2.94
C GLN A 518 7.38 18.42 2.40
N CYS A 519 6.71 17.39 1.88
CA CYS A 519 5.37 17.46 1.35
C CYS A 519 4.59 16.19 1.71
N PHE A 520 3.53 16.37 2.47
CA PHE A 520 2.59 15.31 2.86
C PHE A 520 1.24 15.96 3.17
N ALA A 521 0.14 15.29 2.81
CA ALA A 521 -1.20 15.75 3.13
C ALA A 521 -2.06 14.62 3.68
N ASN A 522 -2.76 14.88 4.79
CA ASN A 522 -3.71 13.96 5.37
C ASN A 522 -5.15 14.38 5.05
N PHE A 523 -5.83 13.60 4.22
CA PHE A 523 -7.19 13.86 3.77
C PHE A 523 -7.93 12.55 3.47
N VAL A 524 -9.25 12.64 3.42
CA VAL A 524 -10.10 11.58 2.87
C VAL A 524 -10.88 12.11 1.67
N VAL A 525 -11.01 11.31 0.62
CA VAL A 525 -11.93 11.62 -0.49
C VAL A 525 -13.32 11.16 -0.07
N PRO A 526 -14.28 12.08 0.07
CA PRO A 526 -15.62 11.73 0.53
C PRO A 526 -16.38 10.99 -0.55
N ARG A 527 -17.36 10.17 -0.15
CA ARG A 527 -18.30 9.54 -1.10
C ARG A 527 -19.10 10.56 -1.88
N THR A 528 -19.45 11.68 -1.25
CA THR A 528 -20.15 12.80 -1.88
C THR A 528 -19.44 14.12 -1.64
N LEU A 529 -19.48 15.00 -2.62
CA LEU A 529 -18.98 16.37 -2.55
C LEU A 529 -20.08 17.29 -3.09
N ASN A 530 -20.42 18.35 -2.34
CA ASN A 530 -21.52 19.26 -2.68
C ASN A 530 -22.87 18.56 -2.95
N GLY A 531 -23.14 17.45 -2.24
CA GLY A 531 -24.36 16.65 -2.37
C GLY A 531 -24.41 15.72 -3.58
N ARG A 532 -23.33 15.64 -4.37
CA ARG A 532 -23.19 14.75 -5.54
C ARG A 532 -22.20 13.64 -5.25
N PRO A 533 -22.32 12.44 -5.84
CA PRO A 533 -21.29 11.43 -5.72
C PRO A 533 -19.95 11.93 -6.24
N PHE A 534 -18.87 11.59 -5.55
CA PHE A 534 -17.51 12.04 -5.84
C PHE A 534 -16.53 10.88 -5.95
N LEU A 535 -16.60 9.89 -5.05
CA LEU A 535 -15.72 8.72 -5.07
C LEU A 535 -16.13 7.72 -6.17
N GLY A 536 -15.21 7.34 -7.04
CA GLY A 536 -15.46 6.49 -8.22
C GLY A 536 -15.53 5.00 -7.92
N ALA A 537 -16.13 4.25 -8.84
CA ALA A 537 -16.32 2.80 -8.80
C ALA A 537 -15.24 2.02 -9.59
N ASN A 538 -14.49 2.72 -10.43
CA ASN A 538 -13.34 2.25 -11.19
C ASN A 538 -12.28 3.37 -11.26
N SER A 539 -11.21 3.09 -11.98
CA SER A 539 -10.19 4.08 -12.31
C SER A 539 -9.65 3.78 -13.71
N GLN A 540 -9.78 4.74 -14.63
CA GLN A 540 -9.39 4.57 -16.03
C GLN A 540 -8.11 5.33 -16.39
N VAL A 541 -7.23 4.70 -17.16
CA VAL A 541 -6.06 5.40 -17.73
C VAL A 541 -6.12 5.36 -19.24
N ALA A 542 -6.59 6.50 -19.80
CA ALA A 542 -6.03 7.24 -20.92
C ALA A 542 -7.01 8.31 -21.48
N PRO A 543 -6.96 9.59 -21.07
CA PRO A 543 -6.89 10.17 -19.71
C PRO A 543 -8.01 9.66 -18.75
N PRO A 544 -7.99 10.03 -17.45
CA PRO A 544 -6.98 10.82 -16.75
C PRO A 544 -5.64 10.07 -16.60
N THR A 545 -4.55 10.83 -16.55
CA THR A 545 -3.17 10.29 -16.37
C THR A 545 -2.55 10.75 -15.04
N HIS A 546 -3.23 11.68 -14.40
CA HIS A 546 -3.02 12.37 -13.13
C HIS A 546 -4.24 13.28 -12.96
N TRP A 547 -4.43 13.81 -11.77
CA TRP A 547 -5.42 14.85 -11.47
C TRP A 547 -4.74 16.21 -11.34
N GLN A 548 -5.37 17.23 -11.93
CA GLN A 548 -4.96 18.62 -11.81
C GLN A 548 -5.94 19.38 -10.92
N ALA A 549 -5.48 20.53 -10.42
CA ALA A 549 -6.34 21.54 -9.82
C ALA A 549 -6.12 22.87 -10.56
N LEU A 550 -7.19 23.36 -11.19
CA LEU A 550 -7.16 24.45 -12.17
C LEU A 550 -6.54 25.75 -11.61
N ASN A 551 -6.87 26.11 -10.38
CA ASN A 551 -6.52 27.39 -9.77
C ASN A 551 -5.40 27.26 -8.72
N VAL A 552 -4.67 26.15 -8.70
CA VAL A 552 -3.47 26.00 -7.86
C VAL A 552 -2.33 26.85 -8.43
N VAL A 553 -1.68 27.59 -7.55
CA VAL A 553 -0.58 28.49 -7.92
C VAL A 553 0.77 27.76 -7.75
N PRO A 554 1.58 27.62 -8.82
CA PRO A 554 2.86 26.90 -8.76
C PRO A 554 3.92 27.54 -7.85
N THR A 555 3.71 28.80 -7.43
CA THR A 555 4.59 29.50 -6.49
C THR A 555 4.21 29.30 -5.02
N ASP A 556 3.04 28.72 -4.71
CA ASP A 556 2.65 28.35 -3.34
C ASP A 556 3.00 26.87 -3.12
N ALA A 557 4.07 26.62 -2.35
CA ALA A 557 4.55 25.27 -2.05
C ALA A 557 3.46 24.39 -1.39
N THR A 558 2.57 24.97 -0.59
CA THR A 558 1.47 24.22 0.06
C THR A 558 0.45 23.76 -0.97
N GLU A 559 0.13 24.59 -1.97
CA GLU A 559 -0.81 24.18 -3.02
C GLU A 559 -0.21 23.19 -4.00
N VAL A 560 1.07 23.35 -4.37
CA VAL A 560 1.81 22.37 -5.17
C VAL A 560 1.83 21.02 -4.44
N CYS A 561 2.08 21.03 -3.13
CA CYS A 561 2.03 19.84 -2.31
C CYS A 561 0.62 19.22 -2.25
N ALA A 562 -0.41 20.03 -1.99
CA ALA A 562 -1.79 19.57 -1.93
C ALA A 562 -2.22 18.88 -3.23
N ARG A 563 -1.91 19.50 -4.38
CA ARG A 563 -2.21 18.91 -5.69
C ARG A 563 -1.46 17.60 -5.90
N LYS A 564 -0.18 17.54 -5.48
CA LYS A 564 0.63 16.33 -5.59
C LYS A 564 0.07 15.19 -4.79
N GLU A 565 -0.16 15.43 -3.51
CA GLU A 565 -0.64 14.42 -2.60
C GLU A 565 -2.05 13.97 -2.98
N PHE A 566 -2.91 14.86 -3.47
CA PHE A 566 -4.19 14.45 -4.03
C PHE A 566 -4.02 13.46 -5.18
N SER A 567 -3.33 13.87 -6.24
CA SER A 567 -3.24 13.06 -7.46
C SER A 567 -2.46 11.76 -7.24
N ALA A 568 -1.34 11.81 -6.52
CA ALA A 568 -0.47 10.65 -6.29
C ALA A 568 -1.07 9.59 -5.36
N ASN A 569 -2.13 9.91 -4.62
CA ASN A 569 -2.89 8.94 -3.82
C ASN A 569 -4.16 8.44 -4.53
N THR A 570 -4.44 8.91 -5.75
CA THR A 570 -5.46 8.29 -6.64
C THR A 570 -4.85 7.13 -7.43
N CYS A 571 -5.68 6.18 -7.86
CA CYS A 571 -5.26 5.08 -8.73
C CYS A 571 -4.61 5.62 -10.02
N ASN A 572 -5.29 6.52 -10.73
CA ASN A 572 -4.87 7.07 -12.04
C ASN A 572 -3.55 7.84 -11.94
N GLY A 573 -3.34 8.60 -10.86
CA GLY A 573 -2.09 9.33 -10.64
C GLY A 573 -0.95 8.42 -10.18
N CYS A 574 -1.17 7.62 -9.13
CA CYS A 574 -0.16 6.72 -8.56
C CYS A 574 0.36 5.71 -9.58
N HIS A 575 -0.52 5.18 -10.42
CA HIS A 575 -0.14 4.19 -11.41
C HIS A 575 0.25 4.83 -12.76
N PHE A 576 0.41 6.15 -12.88
CA PHE A 576 0.78 6.75 -14.16
C PHE A 576 1.75 7.95 -14.07
N LYS A 577 1.33 9.20 -14.37
CA LYS A 577 2.29 10.32 -14.57
C LYS A 577 2.93 10.78 -13.27
N ASP A 578 2.24 10.73 -12.13
CA ASP A 578 2.80 11.22 -10.86
C ASP A 578 3.95 10.35 -10.34
N THR A 579 4.11 9.13 -10.83
CA THR A 579 5.17 8.19 -10.43
C THR A 579 6.03 7.73 -11.62
N GLY A 580 5.78 8.27 -12.81
CA GLY A 580 6.54 7.97 -14.03
C GLY A 580 6.33 6.55 -14.57
N THR A 581 5.21 5.89 -14.27
CA THR A 581 4.82 4.58 -14.83
C THR A 581 4.07 4.74 -16.15
N ASN A 582 4.78 5.31 -17.13
CA ASN A 582 4.26 5.67 -18.45
C ASN A 582 4.93 4.87 -19.59
N ASP A 583 5.53 3.72 -19.27
CA ASP A 583 6.23 2.87 -20.23
C ASP A 583 5.26 1.93 -20.93
N PHE A 584 4.82 2.32 -22.13
CA PHE A 584 3.98 1.52 -23.03
C PHE A 584 4.77 0.60 -23.95
N SER A 585 6.10 0.48 -23.78
CA SER A 585 6.93 -0.21 -24.76
C SER A 585 6.75 -1.74 -24.72
N GLY A 586 6.32 -2.29 -25.86
CA GLY A 586 6.40 -3.72 -26.18
C GLY A 586 5.86 -4.68 -25.13
N VAL A 587 6.57 -5.80 -24.95
CA VAL A 587 6.25 -6.86 -23.98
C VAL A 587 6.56 -6.46 -22.53
N ASP A 588 7.32 -5.40 -22.28
CA ASP A 588 7.74 -4.97 -20.93
C ASP A 588 6.86 -3.86 -20.34
N ASN A 589 5.64 -3.71 -20.87
CA ASN A 589 4.69 -2.65 -20.53
C ASN A 589 4.46 -2.54 -19.01
N LEU A 590 4.72 -1.35 -18.47
CA LEU A 590 4.44 -0.93 -17.09
C LEU A 590 3.43 0.22 -17.03
N ALA A 591 2.80 0.57 -18.16
CA ALA A 591 1.71 1.52 -18.16
C ALA A 591 0.63 1.04 -17.19
N PHE A 592 0.24 1.93 -16.29
CA PHE A 592 -0.75 1.68 -15.25
C PHE A 592 -0.42 0.56 -14.25
N THR A 593 0.79 -0.02 -14.27
CA THR A 593 1.17 -1.13 -13.38
C THR A 593 2.53 -0.90 -12.72
N HIS A 594 2.73 -1.49 -11.55
CA HIS A 594 4.03 -1.47 -10.86
C HIS A 594 4.80 -2.79 -11.01
N VAL A 595 4.11 -3.86 -11.42
CA VAL A 595 4.67 -5.16 -11.80
C VAL A 595 4.09 -5.51 -13.15
N SER A 596 4.96 -5.71 -14.16
CA SER A 596 4.52 -5.90 -15.54
C SER A 596 3.89 -7.30 -15.73
N PRO A 597 2.64 -7.39 -16.20
CA PRO A 597 2.02 -8.68 -16.51
C PRO A 597 2.54 -9.35 -17.79
N THR A 598 3.31 -8.63 -18.61
CA THR A 598 3.72 -9.06 -19.95
C THR A 598 5.22 -9.32 -20.09
N SER A 599 6.03 -8.91 -19.11
CA SER A 599 7.50 -9.07 -19.13
C SER A 599 8.03 -10.51 -18.92
N GLY A 600 7.14 -11.47 -18.69
CA GLY A 600 7.52 -12.84 -18.34
C GLY A 600 7.97 -12.99 -16.88
N ILE A 601 8.79 -14.02 -16.61
CA ILE A 601 9.28 -14.35 -15.26
C ILE A 601 10.82 -14.25 -15.24
N PRO A 602 11.41 -13.48 -14.31
CA PRO A 602 10.76 -12.74 -13.23
C PRO A 602 10.10 -11.42 -13.71
N ALA A 603 8.89 -11.13 -13.25
CA ALA A 603 8.08 -10.00 -13.72
C ALA A 603 8.68 -8.62 -13.36
N ARG A 604 8.99 -7.79 -14.35
CA ARG A 604 9.65 -6.47 -14.24
C ARG A 604 8.91 -5.53 -13.27
N GLN A 605 9.67 -4.77 -12.48
CA GLN A 605 9.15 -3.77 -11.52
C GLN A 605 9.32 -2.34 -12.06
N SER A 606 8.47 -1.41 -11.60
CA SER A 606 8.61 0.02 -11.90
C SER A 606 9.80 0.69 -11.20
N LYS A 607 10.26 1.81 -11.77
CA LYS A 607 11.29 2.67 -11.16
C LYS A 607 10.78 3.41 -9.93
N PHE A 608 9.46 3.68 -9.84
CA PHE A 608 8.83 4.15 -8.61
C PHE A 608 9.12 3.23 -7.42
N LEU A 609 9.00 1.91 -7.63
CA LEU A 609 9.31 0.92 -6.59
C LEU A 609 10.80 0.86 -6.28
N THR A 610 11.62 0.70 -7.32
CA THR A 610 13.04 0.36 -7.17
C THR A 610 13.95 1.56 -6.92
N GLY A 611 13.49 2.79 -7.18
CA GLY A 611 14.34 3.98 -7.22
C GLY A 611 15.37 3.97 -8.34
N GLY A 612 15.28 3.04 -9.30
CA GLY A 612 16.34 2.75 -10.26
C GLY A 612 17.39 1.75 -9.77
N GLY A 613 17.22 1.17 -8.57
CA GLY A 613 18.11 0.18 -7.96
C GLY A 613 18.48 0.57 -6.52
N SER A 614 19.09 -0.37 -5.78
CA SER A 614 19.54 -0.07 -4.41
C SER A 614 20.60 1.04 -4.41
N GLY A 615 20.45 2.01 -3.50
CA GLY A 615 21.31 3.19 -3.43
C GLY A 615 20.89 4.35 -4.35
N PHE A 616 19.81 4.20 -5.11
CA PHE A 616 19.31 5.21 -6.04
C PHE A 616 17.87 5.63 -5.72
N MET A 617 17.49 6.80 -6.24
CA MET A 617 16.13 7.31 -6.26
C MET A 617 15.71 7.70 -7.67
N PHE A 618 14.46 7.44 -8.01
CA PHE A 618 13.86 7.80 -9.29
C PHE A 618 13.14 9.14 -9.16
N VAL A 619 13.51 10.12 -9.97
CA VAL A 619 13.08 11.51 -9.88
C VAL A 619 12.13 11.83 -11.03
N VAL A 620 10.88 12.16 -10.71
CA VAL A 620 9.80 12.35 -11.68
C VAL A 620 9.34 13.81 -11.67
N PRO A 621 9.42 14.55 -12.80
CA PRO A 621 8.86 15.89 -12.92
C PRO A 621 7.41 15.97 -12.45
N ASP A 622 7.00 17.08 -11.83
CA ASP A 622 5.60 17.26 -11.44
C ASP A 622 4.65 17.09 -12.64
N ALA A 623 3.58 16.31 -12.46
CA ALA A 623 2.69 15.96 -13.56
C ALA A 623 1.89 17.15 -14.11
N GLN A 624 1.61 18.18 -13.29
CA GLN A 624 0.90 19.39 -13.70
C GLN A 624 1.87 20.52 -14.05
N PHE A 625 2.91 20.72 -13.24
CA PHE A 625 3.79 21.90 -13.33
C PHE A 625 5.16 21.64 -13.98
N GLY A 626 5.51 20.38 -14.22
CA GLY A 626 6.78 19.98 -14.81
C GLY A 626 7.99 20.23 -13.91
N ALA A 627 9.17 19.90 -14.44
CA ALA A 627 10.44 19.95 -13.72
C ALA A 627 10.86 21.38 -13.35
N ALA A 628 10.29 22.40 -14.00
CA ALA A 628 10.57 23.81 -13.72
C ALA A 628 10.07 24.24 -12.33
N VAL A 629 9.05 23.57 -11.79
CA VAL A 629 8.55 23.82 -10.43
C VAL A 629 9.17 22.82 -9.46
N THR A 630 9.06 21.52 -9.75
CA THR A 630 9.64 20.49 -8.89
C THR A 630 9.73 19.13 -9.59
N SER A 631 10.58 18.26 -9.04
CA SER A 631 10.64 16.84 -9.38
C SER A 631 10.62 15.98 -8.12
N TRP A 632 9.82 14.93 -8.13
CA TRP A 632 9.49 14.10 -6.99
C TRP A 632 10.37 12.85 -6.96
N PRO A 633 11.21 12.65 -5.92
CA PRO A 633 12.04 11.45 -5.79
C PRO A 633 11.23 10.29 -5.20
N PHE A 634 11.53 9.07 -5.64
CA PHE A 634 10.91 7.84 -5.17
C PHE A 634 11.94 6.71 -5.00
N ALA A 635 11.80 5.94 -3.91
CA ALA A 635 12.59 4.75 -3.62
C ALA A 635 11.79 3.82 -2.70
N ASP A 636 10.61 3.37 -3.16
CA ASP A 636 9.61 2.77 -2.27
C ASP A 636 10.06 1.45 -1.62
N LEU A 637 10.83 0.62 -2.32
CA LEU A 637 11.39 -0.62 -1.75
C LEU A 637 12.45 -0.34 -0.66
N LEU A 638 13.21 0.75 -0.78
CA LEU A 638 14.10 1.17 0.30
C LEU A 638 13.30 1.59 1.54
N ARG A 639 12.25 2.40 1.36
CA ARG A 639 11.35 2.83 2.44
C ARG A 639 10.75 1.64 3.17
N ARG A 640 10.23 0.65 2.42
CA ARG A 640 9.68 -0.60 2.97
C ARG A 640 10.74 -1.45 3.66
N HIS A 641 11.97 -1.49 3.13
CA HIS A 641 13.09 -2.21 3.76
C HIS A 641 13.44 -1.60 5.12
N GLN A 642 13.61 -0.29 5.19
CA GLN A 642 13.88 0.40 6.47
C GLN A 642 12.76 0.14 7.46
N ARG A 643 11.50 0.27 7.03
CA ARG A 643 10.35 -0.01 7.89
C ARG A 643 10.33 -1.46 8.39
N LEU A 644 10.66 -2.44 7.54
CA LEU A 644 10.79 -3.84 7.95
C LEU A 644 11.81 -4.01 9.08
N GLN A 645 13.02 -3.44 8.91
CA GLN A 645 14.10 -3.60 9.88
C GLN A 645 13.80 -2.86 11.19
N GLU A 646 13.22 -1.67 11.11
CA GLU A 646 12.75 -0.93 12.28
C GLU A 646 11.72 -1.72 13.08
N LEU A 647 10.70 -2.27 12.42
CA LEU A 647 9.66 -3.06 13.08
C LEU A 647 10.21 -4.35 13.69
N ALA A 648 11.12 -5.03 12.99
CA ALA A 648 11.68 -6.29 13.45
C ALA A 648 12.69 -6.14 14.60
N GLY A 649 13.53 -5.09 14.53
CA GLY A 649 14.66 -4.89 15.42
C GLY A 649 14.42 -3.88 16.55
N CYS A 650 13.70 -2.81 16.26
CA CYS A 650 13.80 -1.55 17.01
C CYS A 650 12.48 -1.04 17.59
N THR A 651 11.33 -1.47 17.06
CA THR A 651 10.05 -1.18 17.72
C THR A 651 10.05 -1.66 19.16
N THR A 652 9.58 -0.82 20.06
CA THR A 652 9.40 -1.08 21.49
C THR A 652 7.91 -1.10 21.81
N CYS A 653 7.46 -2.08 22.60
CA CYS A 653 6.06 -2.20 23.01
C CYS A 653 5.84 -1.53 24.36
N GLY A 654 4.73 -0.79 24.48
CA GLY A 654 4.25 -0.22 25.74
C GLY A 654 2.80 -0.58 25.97
N TRP A 655 2.38 -0.59 27.23
CA TRP A 655 1.00 -0.83 27.62
C TRP A 655 0.31 0.48 27.94
N PHE A 656 -0.75 0.79 27.20
CA PHE A 656 -1.50 2.03 27.27
C PHE A 656 -2.91 1.75 27.82
N MET A 657 -3.41 2.64 28.68
CA MET A 657 -4.78 2.53 29.17
C MET A 657 -5.73 3.20 28.18
N ASP A 658 -6.61 2.42 27.54
CA ASP A 658 -7.71 2.97 26.72
C ASP A 658 -8.75 3.63 27.65
N LEU A 659 -9.31 4.76 27.20
CA LEU A 659 -10.41 5.48 27.86
C LEU A 659 -11.71 5.24 27.09
N ASP A 660 -12.85 5.12 27.79
CA ASP A 660 -14.16 5.02 27.11
C ASP A 660 -14.63 6.37 26.53
N ALA A 661 -15.59 6.30 25.61
CA ALA A 661 -16.19 7.46 24.95
C ALA A 661 -16.79 8.50 25.91
N GLY A 662 -17.24 8.08 27.10
CA GLY A 662 -17.76 8.97 28.14
C GLY A 662 -16.73 9.98 28.64
N TYR A 663 -15.42 9.66 28.49
CA TYR A 663 -14.35 10.61 28.78
C TYR A 663 -14.44 11.86 27.90
N LEU A 664 -14.77 11.69 26.61
CA LEU A 664 -14.94 12.83 25.68
C LEU A 664 -16.19 13.65 26.01
N SER A 665 -17.30 12.99 26.37
CA SER A 665 -18.52 13.70 26.80
C SER A 665 -18.27 14.54 28.05
N ARG A 666 -17.48 14.01 29.01
CA ARG A 666 -17.13 14.76 30.22
C ARG A 666 -16.13 15.88 29.92
N MET A 667 -15.21 15.67 28.98
CA MET A 667 -14.32 16.71 28.48
C MET A 667 -15.10 17.88 27.85
N GLU A 668 -16.08 17.58 27.00
CA GLU A 668 -16.97 18.59 26.42
C GLU A 668 -17.74 19.36 27.49
N ALA A 669 -18.31 18.65 28.47
CA ALA A 669 -19.06 19.29 29.57
C ALA A 669 -18.19 20.21 30.43
N LEU A 670 -16.89 19.90 30.58
CA LEU A 670 -15.96 20.69 31.38
C LEU A 670 -15.38 21.88 30.61
N ALA A 671 -14.96 21.65 29.36
CA ALA A 671 -14.22 22.61 28.56
C ALA A 671 -15.07 23.36 27.53
N GLY A 672 -16.34 22.98 27.39
CA GLY A 672 -17.25 23.43 26.33
C GLY A 672 -16.91 22.88 24.94
N SER A 673 -15.85 22.07 24.81
CA SER A 673 -15.42 21.49 23.54
C SER A 673 -14.46 20.31 23.71
N VAL A 674 -14.24 19.55 22.64
CA VAL A 674 -13.28 18.46 22.53
C VAL A 674 -12.27 18.77 21.42
N PRO A 675 -10.95 18.72 21.66
CA PRO A 675 -9.94 18.97 20.63
C PRO A 675 -9.69 17.69 19.82
N LEU A 676 -10.76 17.22 19.19
CA LEU A 676 -10.80 16.05 18.31
C LEU A 676 -10.22 16.42 16.95
N ASP A 677 -9.07 15.83 16.63
CA ASP A 677 -8.34 16.04 15.40
C ASP A 677 -8.50 14.83 14.48
N MET A 678 -9.31 15.03 13.44
CA MET A 678 -9.63 14.04 12.43
C MET A 678 -9.07 14.48 11.07
N PRO A 679 -8.72 13.54 10.18
CA PRO A 679 -8.30 13.88 8.81
C PRO A 679 -9.26 14.85 8.14
N SER A 680 -8.71 15.78 7.35
CA SER A 680 -9.53 16.76 6.62
C SER A 680 -10.51 16.04 5.69
N GLY A 681 -11.79 16.42 5.73
CA GLY A 681 -12.88 15.76 4.98
C GLY A 681 -13.60 14.63 5.73
N SER A 682 -13.19 14.30 6.96
CA SER A 682 -13.90 13.30 7.79
C SER A 682 -15.35 13.73 8.11
N PRO A 683 -16.28 12.78 8.31
CA PRO A 683 -17.64 13.09 8.76
C PRO A 683 -17.64 13.91 10.06
N ALA A 684 -18.58 14.85 10.18
CA ALA A 684 -18.71 15.69 11.37
C ALA A 684 -19.02 14.81 12.60
N PRO A 685 -18.26 14.95 13.71
CA PRO A 685 -18.53 14.23 14.94
C PRO A 685 -19.77 14.79 15.64
N ALA A 686 -20.38 14.00 16.52
CA ALA A 686 -21.48 14.45 17.38
C ALA A 686 -21.04 15.41 18.51
N LEU A 687 -19.72 15.59 18.69
CA LEU A 687 -19.10 16.41 19.72
C LEU A 687 -18.80 17.82 19.20
N THR A 688 -18.85 18.82 20.08
CA THR A 688 -18.41 20.19 19.80
C THR A 688 -16.89 20.24 19.71
N VAL A 689 -16.36 20.35 18.49
CA VAL A 689 -14.90 20.40 18.26
C VAL A 689 -14.35 21.78 18.58
N GLY A 690 -13.32 21.85 19.44
CA GLY A 690 -12.69 23.13 19.82
C GLY A 690 -11.43 22.94 20.69
N PRO A 691 -10.59 23.98 20.82
CA PRO A 691 -9.34 23.90 21.55
C PRO A 691 -9.55 23.98 23.07
N ILE A 692 -8.70 23.27 23.83
CA ILE A 692 -8.59 23.43 25.27
C ILE A 692 -7.31 24.22 25.57
N ARG A 693 -7.46 25.44 26.11
CA ARG A 693 -6.33 26.36 26.37
C ARG A 693 -6.05 26.58 27.86
N ASP A 694 -6.98 26.18 28.71
CA ASP A 694 -6.88 26.35 30.15
C ASP A 694 -6.09 25.18 30.78
N VAL A 695 -5.03 25.52 31.51
CA VAL A 695 -4.18 24.56 32.22
C VAL A 695 -4.92 23.89 33.38
N GLU A 696 -5.86 24.59 34.04
CA GLU A 696 -6.64 23.99 35.13
C GLU A 696 -7.62 22.95 34.59
N VAL A 697 -8.20 23.19 33.41
CA VAL A 697 -9.01 22.18 32.71
C VAL A 697 -8.17 20.95 32.38
N VAL A 698 -6.93 21.12 31.89
CA VAL A 698 -6.01 20.01 31.63
C VAL A 698 -5.75 19.19 32.90
N LYS A 699 -5.53 19.84 34.04
CA LYS A 699 -5.32 19.18 35.33
C LYS A 699 -6.54 18.35 35.75
N GLN A 700 -7.74 18.92 35.66
CA GLN A 700 -8.98 18.21 35.97
C GLN A 700 -9.22 17.00 35.05
N LEU A 701 -8.90 17.13 33.75
CA LEU A 701 -8.95 16.02 32.80
C LEU A 701 -8.00 14.88 33.20
N LEU A 702 -6.77 15.20 33.62
CA LEU A 702 -5.82 14.20 34.11
C LEU A 702 -6.34 13.47 35.36
N GLU A 703 -6.90 14.21 36.32
CA GLU A 703 -7.41 13.67 37.58
C GLU A 703 -8.63 12.75 37.39
N MET A 704 -9.47 13.01 36.38
CA MET A 704 -10.67 12.20 36.14
C MET A 704 -10.43 10.92 35.31
N ARG A 705 -9.28 10.76 34.65
CA ARG A 705 -8.95 9.57 33.83
C ARG A 705 -9.29 8.23 34.51
N PRO A 706 -9.02 8.00 35.81
CA PRO A 706 -9.34 6.73 36.48
C PRO A 706 -10.81 6.31 36.40
N GLY A 707 -11.74 7.27 36.30
CA GLY A 707 -13.17 7.00 36.20
C GLY A 707 -13.63 6.46 34.86
N PHE A 708 -12.79 6.53 33.82
CA PHE A 708 -13.13 6.18 32.43
C PHE A 708 -12.21 5.10 31.84
N ARG A 709 -11.49 4.38 32.69
CA ARG A 709 -10.58 3.33 32.24
C ARG A 709 -11.38 2.16 31.66
N THR A 710 -10.91 1.61 30.54
CA THR A 710 -11.53 0.42 29.94
C THR A 710 -10.59 -0.77 29.99
N ARG A 711 -9.54 -0.73 29.18
CA ARG A 711 -8.67 -1.86 28.93
C ARG A 711 -7.23 -1.39 28.79
N LEU A 712 -6.32 -2.14 29.40
CA LEU A 712 -4.90 -2.02 29.12
C LEU A 712 -4.58 -2.70 27.78
N ARG A 713 -3.94 -1.98 26.88
CA ARG A 713 -3.62 -2.45 25.53
C ARG A 713 -2.16 -2.25 25.19
N GLU A 714 -1.53 -3.31 24.71
CA GLU A 714 -0.17 -3.26 24.24
C GLU A 714 -0.10 -2.67 22.81
N ARG A 715 0.61 -1.56 22.65
CA ARG A 715 0.84 -0.87 21.37
C ARG A 715 2.32 -0.55 21.22
N ARG A 716 2.76 -0.24 19.99
CA ARG A 716 4.11 0.27 19.78
C ARG A 716 4.22 1.66 20.41
N LEU A 717 5.40 2.09 20.84
CA LEU A 717 5.58 3.49 21.28
C LEU A 717 5.37 4.50 20.13
N ASP A 718 5.66 4.09 18.89
CA ASP A 718 5.49 4.87 17.65
C ASP A 718 4.10 4.66 16.99
N PHE A 719 3.06 4.38 17.77
CA PHE A 719 1.72 4.05 17.24
C PHE A 719 1.01 5.23 16.54
N LEU A 720 1.49 6.45 16.73
CA LEU A 720 0.94 7.68 16.15
C LEU A 720 1.76 8.24 15.00
N LEU A 721 2.73 7.47 14.47
CA LEU A 721 3.39 7.89 13.23
C LEU A 721 2.31 8.16 12.18
N PRO A 722 2.33 9.33 11.52
CA PRO A 722 1.40 9.62 10.45
C PRO A 722 1.44 8.45 9.47
N PRO A 723 0.29 7.95 8.99
CA PRO A 723 0.30 6.82 8.08
C PRO A 723 1.10 7.23 6.84
N ALA A 724 2.31 6.71 6.70
CA ALA A 724 3.16 7.00 5.55
C ALA A 724 2.41 6.59 4.29
N ALA A 725 1.88 7.60 3.59
CA ALA A 725 1.17 7.54 2.32
C ALA A 725 0.34 6.27 2.11
N ARG A 726 -0.77 6.16 2.85
CA ARG A 726 -1.77 5.13 2.59
C ARG A 726 -2.34 5.31 1.19
N VAL A 727 -2.71 4.17 0.62
CA VAL A 727 -3.39 3.96 -0.65
C VAL A 727 -2.42 3.59 -1.77
N HIS A 728 -2.51 2.30 -2.08
CA HIS A 728 -1.74 1.50 -3.04
C HIS A 728 -0.58 0.74 -2.51
#